data_AF-A0A2D0PT15-F1
#
_entry.id   AF-A0A2D0PT15-F1
#
_cell.length_a   1.000
_cell.length_b   1.000
_cell.length_c   1.000
_cell.angle_alpha   90.00
_cell.angle_beta   90.00
_cell.angle_gamma   90.00
#
_symmetry.space_group_name_H-M   'P 1'
#
loop_
_entity.id
_entity.type
_entity.pdbx_description
1 polymer ?
#
loop_
_entity_poly.entity_id
_entity_poly.type
_entity_poly.pdbx_seq_one_letter_code
_entity_poly.pdbx_strand_id
1 'polypeptide(L)'
;MASHPQTCPDLGSRHRQSVKAQLLASQQLLVASLYNLAPLLDCILAAGLLSQDNYHEVKAEKTPQKSARKLLEIVQGQMDENGAVRFLECLRECKQHYPRLRSWLAVETEIQRGPTELKLQAQFSCLCSRLGFSVLPVSLALFSSGTLTQFDLEQIQAAPTSTQQSQTLLTICLAKGETACKSFYTALYDEDPQLAEDINVSSSLKDLSLNSKDVSNIGLAVEESRDTAAGHLPYSGVLQQVRAQLDVAVGDEARLNVCELGVAVGLPRRTVKECLLDGVSLDDVAQLEALVALFVEKTQDADRLLSRVAEVEIRSVQLSERGCLSLKLLQDAYALIRSGSHSHCHSWDYLRDHNDLHGPDCGEDCTLWTIFSFLVWDCLAEAVEEPKMKPSGGLAAMLQQLHDCTRVDTSLLQELEQCWTEGGTENLLQSIRVLAQILRDLHPLHAGLHLSSPVEGLYSCWTQLHRVTSFQGVSVRAIRKVLNGVAAASTQQDATPRAQEYREVCVYVARLLDTVQTERNMRDFTNSSIAQITQHIRLVLAGPAFNSQAFDAGVWNRLMALTEFNPAQLGLGPLMQLHQETLSDLKRYLQPSECHSFHFVLESFYMLGLSRLISVNSTRGPVAIDDGVEEDFYFKISEPACFLVRLHYLGYTESKGHFEVRKPRCVRVSRLSEEGLRVMHSLSGEVLAQEDDKMWIRESGIGWWEELQRTAQRCTVQLLEQGCCFAITTSESECEVKFIYRRGRLWAMPQRGCKVL
;
A
#
# COMPACT_ATOMS: atom_id res chain seq x y z
N MET A 1 28.75 29.19 -51.01
CA MET A 1 30.01 28.46 -50.79
C MET A 1 30.24 28.45 -49.28
N ALA A 2 29.87 27.33 -48.64
CA ALA A 2 30.77 26.39 -47.94
C ALA A 2 31.09 26.89 -46.51
N SER A 3 30.93 26.14 -45.41
CA SER A 3 30.68 24.72 -45.15
C SER A 3 30.28 24.56 -43.68
N HIS A 4 29.38 23.63 -43.37
CA HIS A 4 29.04 23.21 -42.00
C HIS A 4 30.22 22.54 -41.28
N PRO A 5 30.32 22.65 -39.94
CA PRO A 5 30.88 21.60 -39.11
C PRO A 5 29.76 20.81 -38.43
N GLN A 6 29.68 19.53 -38.77
CA GLN A 6 28.99 18.49 -38.01
C GLN A 6 29.57 18.43 -36.59
N THR A 7 28.71 18.36 -35.57
CA THR A 7 29.10 17.90 -34.22
C THR A 7 28.29 16.65 -33.91
N CYS A 8 28.98 15.50 -33.93
CA CYS A 8 28.53 14.28 -33.28
C CYS A 8 28.35 14.53 -31.78
N PRO A 9 27.34 13.93 -31.11
CA PRO A 9 27.35 13.76 -29.67
C PRO A 9 28.29 12.61 -29.31
N ASP A 10 29.25 12.91 -28.42
CA ASP A 10 30.17 11.94 -27.84
C ASP A 10 29.44 10.84 -27.06
N LEU A 11 29.74 9.59 -27.43
CA LEU A 11 29.46 8.41 -26.64
C LEU A 11 30.31 8.41 -25.35
N GLY A 12 29.63 8.37 -24.20
CA GLY A 12 30.14 7.76 -22.97
C GLY A 12 31.07 8.61 -22.08
N SER A 13 30.50 9.40 -21.17
CA SER A 13 31.21 9.82 -19.96
C SER A 13 30.90 8.86 -18.81
N ARG A 14 31.82 7.89 -18.62
CA ARG A 14 31.96 7.10 -17.38
C ARG A 14 31.94 8.06 -16.18
N HIS A 15 31.14 7.77 -15.16
CA HIS A 15 31.29 8.40 -13.84
C HIS A 15 32.69 8.11 -13.31
N ARG A 16 33.63 9.05 -13.46
CA ARG A 16 34.94 9.02 -12.78
C ARG A 16 34.69 9.40 -11.32
N GLN A 17 34.95 8.46 -10.42
CA GLN A 17 34.91 8.69 -8.97
C GLN A 17 35.95 9.77 -8.60
N SER A 18 35.55 10.78 -7.81
CA SER A 18 36.44 11.89 -7.45
C SER A 18 37.55 11.42 -6.49
N VAL A 19 38.70 12.10 -6.51
CA VAL A 19 39.87 11.69 -5.70
C VAL A 19 39.57 11.86 -4.21
N LYS A 20 38.76 12.86 -3.84
CA LYS A 20 38.27 12.99 -2.46
C LYS A 20 37.41 11.81 -2.03
N ALA A 21 36.52 11.32 -2.89
CA ALA A 21 35.68 10.16 -2.60
C ALA A 21 36.54 8.89 -2.42
N GLN A 22 37.61 8.73 -3.20
CA GLN A 22 38.57 7.64 -3.04
C GLN A 22 39.35 7.72 -1.71
N LEU A 23 39.77 8.93 -1.32
CA LEU A 23 40.45 9.17 -0.04
C LEU A 23 39.51 8.92 1.16
N LEU A 24 38.23 9.29 1.06
CA LEU A 24 37.22 9.00 2.08
C LEU A 24 36.96 7.50 2.22
N ALA A 25 36.73 6.80 1.10
CA ALA A 25 36.51 5.36 1.11
C ALA A 25 37.71 4.60 1.70
N SER A 26 38.92 5.14 1.53
CA SER A 26 40.17 4.56 2.03
C SER A 26 40.63 5.12 3.39
N GLN A 27 39.80 5.91 4.07
CA GLN A 27 40.20 6.67 5.27
C GLN A 27 40.74 5.76 6.39
N GLN A 28 40.10 4.61 6.64
CA GLN A 28 40.55 3.69 7.69
C GLN A 28 41.94 3.09 7.39
N LEU A 29 42.19 2.73 6.13
CA LEU A 29 43.48 2.22 5.67
C LEU A 29 44.58 3.29 5.77
N LEU A 30 44.27 4.52 5.35
CA LEU A 30 45.20 5.65 5.40
C LEU A 30 45.57 6.01 6.84
N VAL A 31 44.59 6.10 7.75
CA VAL A 31 44.83 6.40 9.17
C VAL A 31 45.69 5.33 9.84
N ALA A 32 45.48 4.05 9.51
CA ALA A 32 46.26 2.94 10.05
C ALA A 32 47.69 2.87 9.48
N SER A 33 47.91 3.44 8.29
CA SER A 33 49.17 3.33 7.57
C SER A 33 50.07 4.57 7.64
N LEU A 34 49.51 5.74 7.96
CA LEU A 34 50.23 7.00 8.16
C LEU A 34 50.81 7.11 9.59
N TYR A 35 51.64 6.13 9.98
CA TYR A 35 52.21 6.06 11.33
C TYR A 35 53.37 7.05 11.57
N ASN A 36 53.97 7.60 10.50
CA ASN A 36 54.99 8.65 10.57
C ASN A 36 54.65 9.79 9.60
N LEU A 37 53.97 10.82 10.11
CA LEU A 37 53.43 11.92 9.29
C LEU A 37 54.45 13.03 8.98
N ALA A 38 55.58 13.08 9.67
CA ALA A 38 56.54 14.18 9.50
C ALA A 38 57.03 14.37 8.03
N PRO A 39 57.45 13.32 7.30
CA PRO A 39 57.89 13.47 5.91
C PRO A 39 56.78 13.95 4.97
N LEU A 40 55.56 13.48 5.21
CA LEU A 40 54.39 13.86 4.41
C LEU A 40 53.93 15.28 4.72
N LEU A 41 53.92 15.69 5.99
CA LEU A 41 53.57 17.06 6.37
C LEU A 41 54.57 18.08 5.83
N ASP A 42 55.87 17.77 5.85
CA ASP A 42 56.89 18.65 5.29
C ASP A 42 56.76 18.73 3.75
N CYS A 43 56.40 17.62 3.08
CA CYS A 43 56.13 17.58 1.64
C CYS A 43 54.87 18.39 1.25
N ILE A 44 53.77 18.25 2.00
CA ILE A 44 52.51 18.97 1.76
C ILE A 44 52.66 20.47 2.07
N LEU A 45 53.41 20.83 3.12
CA LEU A 45 53.73 22.22 3.46
C LEU A 45 54.59 22.87 2.36
N ALA A 46 55.62 22.16 1.87
CA ALA A 46 56.46 22.64 0.76
C ALA A 46 55.67 22.77 -0.56
N ALA A 47 54.67 21.92 -0.79
CA ALA A 47 53.78 22.00 -1.95
C ALA A 47 52.74 23.14 -1.86
N GLY A 48 52.70 23.86 -0.72
CA GLY A 48 51.77 24.95 -0.45
C GLY A 48 50.33 24.50 -0.21
N LEU A 49 50.11 23.20 0.05
CA LEU A 49 48.78 22.63 0.24
C LEU A 49 48.28 22.79 1.68
N LEU A 50 49.18 23.04 2.64
CA LEU A 50 48.85 23.25 4.05
C LEU A 50 49.36 24.62 4.52
N SER A 51 48.59 25.30 5.39
CA SER A 51 49.05 26.50 6.08
C SER A 51 49.97 26.15 7.27
N GLN A 52 50.76 27.13 7.73
CA GLN A 52 51.62 26.95 8.90
C GLN A 52 50.81 26.60 10.17
N ASP A 53 49.62 27.19 10.32
CA ASP A 53 48.72 26.93 11.44
C ASP A 53 48.15 25.50 11.40
N ASN A 54 47.70 25.04 10.23
CA ASN A 54 47.23 23.67 10.04
C ASN A 54 48.35 22.65 10.32
N TYR A 55 49.61 22.99 10.01
CA TYR A 55 50.75 22.11 10.24
C TYR A 55 50.99 21.92 11.74
N HIS A 56 50.92 23.02 12.50
CA HIS A 56 51.05 22.98 13.95
C HIS A 56 49.86 22.27 14.61
N GLU A 57 48.64 22.42 14.09
CA GLU A 57 47.45 21.74 14.59
C GLU A 57 47.56 20.21 14.44
N VAL A 58 47.95 19.71 13.27
CA VAL A 58 48.14 18.26 13.04
C VAL A 58 49.28 17.70 13.90
N LYS A 59 50.35 18.48 14.13
CA LYS A 59 51.50 18.08 14.94
C LYS A 59 51.21 18.08 16.45
N ALA A 60 50.26 18.89 16.91
CA ALA A 60 49.86 18.97 18.30
C ALA A 60 49.08 17.73 18.79
N GLU A 61 48.57 16.91 17.85
CA GLU A 61 47.83 15.69 18.17
C GLU A 61 48.73 14.61 18.80
N LYS A 62 48.20 13.96 19.85
CA LYS A 62 48.99 13.11 20.76
C LYS A 62 49.37 11.75 20.18
N THR A 63 48.69 11.28 19.14
CA THR A 63 48.95 9.97 18.53
C THR A 63 48.98 10.06 17.00
N PRO A 64 49.83 9.27 16.32
CA PRO A 64 49.95 9.34 14.86
C PRO A 64 48.63 9.10 14.11
N GLN A 65 47.77 8.24 14.66
CA GLN A 65 46.45 7.97 14.08
C GLN A 65 45.50 9.16 14.20
N LYS A 66 45.55 9.91 15.32
CA LYS A 66 44.76 11.14 15.49
C LYS A 66 45.29 12.25 14.59
N SER A 67 46.61 12.41 14.49
CA SER A 67 47.23 13.31 13.53
C SER A 67 46.85 12.97 12.08
N ALA A 68 46.82 11.68 11.71
CA ALA A 68 46.42 11.24 10.36
C ALA A 68 44.94 11.54 10.06
N ARG A 69 44.05 11.32 11.04
CA ARG A 69 42.62 11.69 10.91
C ARG A 69 42.46 13.19 10.71
N LYS A 70 43.14 13.98 11.55
CA LYS A 70 43.07 15.44 11.49
C LYS A 70 43.62 15.98 10.16
N LEU A 71 44.69 15.39 9.64
CA LEU A 71 45.20 15.73 8.30
C LEU A 71 44.18 15.42 7.20
N LEU A 72 43.55 14.24 7.23
CA LEU A 72 42.54 13.85 6.24
C LEU A 72 41.26 14.70 6.36
N GLU A 73 40.87 15.12 7.56
CA GLU A 73 39.78 16.09 7.77
C GLU A 73 40.09 17.42 7.10
N ILE A 74 41.31 17.94 7.23
CA ILE A 74 41.74 19.17 6.56
C ILE A 74 41.74 19.01 5.04
N VAL A 75 42.21 17.87 4.52
CA VAL A 75 42.17 17.56 3.07
C VAL A 75 40.74 17.54 2.54
N GLN A 76 39.80 16.98 3.31
CA GLN A 76 38.39 16.91 2.89
C GLN A 76 37.68 18.25 2.98
N GLY A 77 37.89 18.97 4.09
CA GLY A 77 37.16 20.20 4.41
C GLY A 77 37.74 21.47 3.80
N GLN A 78 39.04 21.53 3.52
CA GLN A 78 39.72 22.78 3.13
C GLN A 78 40.42 22.73 1.76
N MET A 79 40.73 21.55 1.21
CA MET A 79 41.29 21.46 -0.16
C MET A 79 40.18 21.32 -1.19
N ASP A 80 40.39 21.74 -2.43
CA ASP A 80 39.52 21.42 -3.58
C ASP A 80 39.96 20.09 -4.23
N GLU A 81 39.29 19.63 -5.29
CA GLU A 81 39.66 18.38 -5.96
C GLU A 81 41.08 18.42 -6.56
N ASN A 82 41.52 19.58 -7.04
CA ASN A 82 42.89 19.76 -7.55
C ASN A 82 43.92 19.69 -6.41
N GLY A 83 43.62 20.29 -5.25
CA GLY A 83 44.41 20.14 -4.03
C GLY A 83 44.45 18.70 -3.52
N ALA A 84 43.35 17.94 -3.63
CA ALA A 84 43.29 16.54 -3.25
C ALA A 84 44.10 15.63 -4.20
N VAL A 85 44.13 15.93 -5.49
CA VAL A 85 45.02 15.27 -6.47
C VAL A 85 46.48 15.51 -6.10
N ARG A 86 46.86 16.77 -5.87
CA ARG A 86 48.24 17.13 -5.49
C ARG A 86 48.63 16.54 -4.13
N PHE A 87 47.69 16.42 -3.19
CA PHE A 87 47.91 15.71 -1.92
C PHE A 87 48.22 14.22 -2.15
N LEU A 88 47.50 13.56 -3.06
CA LEU A 88 47.74 12.17 -3.42
C LEU A 88 49.12 12.00 -4.11
N GLU A 89 49.55 12.97 -4.89
CA GLU A 89 50.91 13.02 -5.46
C GLU A 89 51.98 13.14 -4.37
N CYS A 90 51.83 14.05 -3.40
CA CYS A 90 52.72 14.14 -2.24
C CYS A 90 52.79 12.81 -1.45
N LEU A 91 51.65 12.12 -1.32
CA LEU A 91 51.59 10.81 -0.67
C LEU A 91 52.34 9.73 -1.48
N ARG A 92 52.32 9.81 -2.82
CA ARG A 92 53.10 8.94 -3.70
C ARG A 92 54.60 9.24 -3.65
N GLU A 93 55.00 10.50 -3.55
CA GLU A 93 56.40 10.88 -3.37
C GLU A 93 56.96 10.33 -2.05
N CYS A 94 56.13 10.34 -1.01
CA CYS A 94 56.46 9.78 0.30
C CYS A 94 56.22 8.25 0.42
N LYS A 95 55.90 7.53 -0.67
CA LYS A 95 55.56 6.08 -0.64
C LYS A 95 56.61 5.18 0.01
N GLN A 96 57.88 5.61 0.01
CA GLN A 96 58.96 4.85 0.64
C GLN A 96 58.78 4.76 2.15
N HIS A 97 58.20 5.80 2.77
CA HIS A 97 57.92 5.89 4.21
C HIS A 97 56.66 5.11 4.65
N TYR A 98 55.82 4.68 3.71
CA TYR A 98 54.57 3.96 3.99
C TYR A 98 54.50 2.61 3.25
N PRO A 99 55.25 1.58 3.71
CA PRO A 99 55.28 0.27 3.04
C PRO A 99 53.90 -0.35 2.84
N ARG A 100 52.98 -0.15 3.81
CA ARG A 100 51.60 -0.65 3.78
C ARG A 100 50.72 0.00 2.72
N LEU A 101 51.09 1.20 2.26
CA LEU A 101 50.38 1.91 1.20
C LEU A 101 50.99 1.66 -0.18
N ARG A 102 52.09 0.90 -0.30
CA ARG A 102 52.77 0.71 -1.60
C ARG A 102 51.91 0.01 -2.63
N SER A 103 51.16 -1.02 -2.25
CA SER A 103 50.21 -1.70 -3.15
C SER A 103 49.06 -0.79 -3.54
N TRP A 104 48.55 0.02 -2.60
CA TRP A 104 47.46 0.97 -2.84
C TRP A 104 47.90 2.16 -3.72
N LEU A 105 49.15 2.64 -3.56
CA LEU A 105 49.74 3.74 -4.33
C LEU A 105 50.33 3.30 -5.69
N ALA A 106 50.55 1.99 -5.89
CA ALA A 106 51.13 1.44 -7.13
C ALA A 106 50.10 1.21 -8.24
N VAL A 107 48.80 1.33 -7.95
CA VAL A 107 47.74 1.19 -8.94
C VAL A 107 47.55 2.53 -9.65
N GLU A 108 48.28 2.74 -10.75
CA GLU A 108 47.84 3.66 -11.79
C GLU A 108 47.13 2.87 -12.88
N THR A 109 45.86 3.23 -13.10
CA THR A 109 44.91 2.77 -14.13
C THR A 109 44.25 1.39 -13.94
N GLU A 110 42.92 1.45 -13.85
CA GLU A 110 41.92 0.37 -13.93
C GLU A 110 41.90 -0.62 -12.76
N ILE A 111 40.97 -0.37 -11.82
CA ILE A 111 40.50 -1.36 -10.86
C ILE A 111 39.91 -2.54 -11.66
N GLN A 112 40.70 -3.58 -11.90
CA GLN A 112 40.17 -4.84 -12.40
C GLN A 112 39.36 -5.49 -11.28
N ARG A 113 38.04 -5.28 -11.34
CA ARG A 113 37.06 -6.08 -10.60
C ARG A 113 37.27 -7.55 -10.95
N GLY A 114 37.19 -8.42 -9.96
CA GLY A 114 37.33 -9.86 -10.19
C GLY A 114 36.20 -10.38 -11.11
N PRO A 115 36.41 -11.51 -11.82
CA PRO A 115 35.41 -12.04 -12.74
C PRO A 115 34.09 -12.40 -12.04
N THR A 116 34.13 -12.73 -10.74
CA THR A 116 32.94 -13.09 -9.96
C THR A 116 32.24 -11.85 -9.42
N GLU A 117 32.97 -10.80 -9.05
CA GLU A 117 32.40 -9.47 -8.77
C GLU A 117 31.69 -8.88 -9.99
N LEU A 118 32.32 -8.97 -11.17
CA LEU A 118 31.71 -8.52 -12.43
C LEU A 118 30.46 -9.32 -12.77
N LYS A 119 30.50 -10.64 -12.53
CA LYS A 119 29.34 -11.51 -12.70
C LYS A 119 28.21 -11.15 -11.72
N LEU A 120 28.54 -10.97 -10.44
CA LEU A 120 27.57 -10.59 -9.42
C LEU A 120 26.96 -9.22 -9.71
N GLN A 121 27.76 -8.28 -10.20
CA GLN A 121 27.30 -6.95 -10.57
C GLN A 121 26.42 -6.97 -11.83
N ALA A 122 26.78 -7.75 -12.84
CA ALA A 122 25.97 -7.93 -14.04
C ALA A 122 24.63 -8.64 -13.74
N GLN A 123 24.61 -9.45 -12.67
CA GLN A 123 23.45 -10.20 -12.21
C GLN A 123 22.76 -9.52 -11.01
N PHE A 124 23.21 -8.34 -10.58
CA PHE A 124 22.80 -7.74 -9.32
C PHE A 124 21.30 -7.52 -9.24
N SER A 125 20.72 -6.89 -10.27
CA SER A 125 19.27 -6.63 -10.33
C SER A 125 18.46 -7.93 -10.41
N CYS A 126 18.96 -8.94 -11.13
CA CYS A 126 18.31 -10.25 -11.27
C CYS A 126 18.35 -11.05 -9.97
N LEU A 127 19.48 -11.05 -9.26
CA LEU A 127 19.64 -11.72 -7.98
C LEU A 127 18.83 -11.02 -6.88
N CYS A 128 18.79 -9.68 -6.87
CA CYS A 128 17.96 -8.93 -5.93
C CYS A 128 16.48 -9.29 -6.01
N SER A 129 15.95 -9.56 -7.22
CA SER A 129 14.53 -9.89 -7.41
C SER A 129 14.22 -11.38 -7.31
N ARG A 130 15.22 -12.26 -7.40
CA ARG A 130 14.99 -13.72 -7.43
C ARG A 130 15.48 -14.47 -6.19
N LEU A 131 16.35 -13.88 -5.37
CA LEU A 131 16.87 -14.52 -4.16
C LEU A 131 15.77 -14.79 -3.12
N GLY A 132 14.74 -13.96 -3.03
CA GLY A 132 13.51 -14.22 -2.28
C GLY A 132 13.72 -14.89 -0.92
N PHE A 133 13.28 -16.13 -0.80
CA PHE A 133 13.33 -16.93 0.42
C PHE A 133 14.75 -17.48 0.72
N SER A 134 15.60 -17.59 -0.30
CA SER A 134 16.96 -18.13 -0.23
C SER A 134 17.96 -17.14 0.39
N VAL A 135 17.59 -15.87 0.56
CA VAL A 135 18.44 -14.82 1.16
C VAL A 135 18.91 -15.18 2.56
N LEU A 136 17.99 -15.61 3.43
CA LEU A 136 18.30 -15.91 4.83
C LEU A 136 19.13 -17.19 4.98
N PRO A 137 18.79 -18.32 4.33
CA PRO A 137 19.65 -19.50 4.28
C PRO A 137 21.06 -19.21 3.76
N VAL A 138 21.18 -18.49 2.63
CA VAL A 138 22.47 -18.11 2.06
C VAL A 138 23.25 -17.18 3.00
N SER A 139 22.58 -16.23 3.65
CA SER A 139 23.22 -15.35 4.64
C SER A 139 23.73 -16.11 5.86
N LEU A 140 22.98 -17.11 6.33
CA LEU A 140 23.40 -17.98 7.44
C LEU A 140 24.57 -18.89 7.05
N ALA A 141 24.60 -19.41 5.82
CA ALA A 141 25.74 -20.16 5.27
C ALA A 141 27.00 -19.28 5.10
N LEU A 142 26.82 -18.03 4.71
CA LEU A 142 27.91 -17.06 4.61
C LEU A 142 28.42 -16.59 5.96
N PHE A 143 27.56 -16.55 6.98
CA PHE A 143 27.95 -16.28 8.35
C PHE A 143 28.69 -17.49 8.96
N SER A 144 28.20 -18.71 8.76
CA SER A 144 28.85 -19.94 9.27
C SER A 144 30.22 -20.19 8.65
N SER A 145 30.42 -19.77 7.39
CA SER A 145 31.73 -19.79 6.70
C SER A 145 32.64 -18.60 7.05
N GLY A 146 32.18 -17.66 7.88
CA GLY A 146 32.97 -16.50 8.33
C GLY A 146 33.11 -15.38 7.29
N THR A 147 32.33 -15.42 6.21
CA THR A 147 32.33 -14.37 5.15
C THR A 147 31.54 -13.14 5.61
N LEU A 148 30.40 -13.36 6.27
CA LEU A 148 29.62 -12.31 6.93
C LEU A 148 29.99 -12.23 8.42
N THR A 149 30.01 -11.01 8.95
CA THR A 149 30.13 -10.77 10.39
C THR A 149 28.76 -10.79 11.05
N GLN A 150 28.72 -10.85 12.39
CA GLN A 150 27.46 -10.78 13.13
C GLN A 150 26.71 -9.47 12.85
N PHE A 151 27.45 -8.36 12.71
CA PHE A 151 26.88 -7.07 12.34
C PHE A 151 26.26 -7.08 10.94
N ASP A 152 26.92 -7.71 9.96
CA ASP A 152 26.38 -7.83 8.60
C ASP A 152 25.10 -8.67 8.58
N LEU A 153 25.07 -9.77 9.35
CA LEU A 153 23.89 -10.64 9.46
C LEU A 153 22.71 -9.94 10.13
N GLU A 154 22.97 -9.20 11.22
CA GLU A 154 21.95 -8.38 11.89
C GLU A 154 21.42 -7.28 10.97
N GLN A 155 22.27 -6.65 10.14
CA GLN A 155 21.86 -5.65 9.16
C GLN A 155 20.97 -6.25 8.06
N ILE A 156 21.30 -7.45 7.58
CA ILE A 156 20.46 -8.17 6.61
C ILE A 156 19.12 -8.53 7.25
N GLN A 157 19.10 -9.11 8.46
CA GLN A 157 17.85 -9.50 9.14
C GLN A 157 16.97 -8.31 9.54
N ALA A 158 17.57 -7.15 9.82
CA ALA A 158 16.85 -5.93 10.14
C ALA A 158 16.17 -5.27 8.94
N ALA A 159 16.52 -5.66 7.70
CA ALA A 159 15.86 -5.13 6.51
C ALA A 159 14.41 -5.67 6.42
N PRO A 160 13.41 -4.78 6.23
CA PRO A 160 11.99 -5.11 6.37
C PRO A 160 11.41 -5.98 5.24
N THR A 161 12.03 -6.01 4.06
CA THR A 161 11.55 -6.77 2.89
C THR A 161 12.63 -7.70 2.33
N SER A 162 12.24 -8.86 1.78
CA SER A 162 13.19 -9.83 1.20
C SER A 162 14.06 -9.24 0.09
N THR A 163 13.53 -8.33 -0.72
CA THR A 163 14.30 -7.61 -1.75
C THR A 163 15.38 -6.72 -1.13
N GLN A 164 15.07 -6.02 -0.02
CA GLN A 164 16.06 -5.22 0.71
C GLN A 164 17.07 -6.10 1.45
N GLN A 165 16.65 -7.26 1.95
CA GLN A 165 17.56 -8.26 2.52
C GLN A 165 18.53 -8.76 1.44
N SER A 166 18.03 -9.07 0.24
CA SER A 166 18.80 -9.48 -0.93
C SER A 166 19.79 -8.40 -1.36
N GLN A 167 19.31 -7.15 -1.49
CA GLN A 167 20.13 -6.02 -1.89
C GLN A 167 21.22 -5.71 -0.86
N THR A 168 20.89 -5.78 0.43
CA THR A 168 21.83 -5.59 1.53
C THR A 168 22.90 -6.67 1.50
N LEU A 169 22.50 -7.95 1.38
CA LEU A 169 23.41 -9.08 1.24
C LEU A 169 24.36 -8.93 0.04
N LEU A 170 23.83 -8.66 -1.15
CA LEU A 170 24.61 -8.54 -2.39
C LEU A 170 25.54 -7.33 -2.36
N THR A 171 25.09 -6.21 -1.79
CA THR A 171 25.91 -5.00 -1.61
C THR A 171 27.06 -5.27 -0.66
N ILE A 172 26.82 -5.99 0.45
CA ILE A 172 27.85 -6.41 1.39
C ILE A 172 28.86 -7.34 0.71
N CYS A 173 28.41 -8.30 -0.10
CA CYS A 173 29.28 -9.19 -0.88
C CYS A 173 30.14 -8.43 -1.90
N LEU A 174 29.57 -7.46 -2.63
CA LEU A 174 30.31 -6.60 -3.55
C LEU A 174 31.31 -5.67 -2.83
N ALA A 175 30.94 -5.15 -1.66
CA ALA A 175 31.81 -4.28 -0.86
C ALA A 175 32.98 -5.05 -0.23
N LYS A 176 32.78 -6.33 0.11
CA LYS A 176 33.82 -7.22 0.65
C LYS A 176 34.69 -7.88 -0.44
N GLY A 177 34.28 -7.81 -1.70
CA GLY A 177 35.07 -8.17 -2.88
C GLY A 177 34.98 -9.64 -3.31
N GLU A 178 35.88 -10.04 -4.22
CA GLU A 178 35.83 -11.26 -5.04
C GLU A 178 35.73 -12.55 -4.22
N THR A 179 36.39 -12.60 -3.06
CA THR A 179 36.32 -13.77 -2.16
C THR A 179 34.93 -13.91 -1.56
N ALA A 180 34.28 -12.81 -1.19
CA ALA A 180 32.92 -12.84 -0.66
C ALA A 180 31.89 -13.15 -1.77
N CYS A 181 32.10 -12.63 -2.97
CA CYS A 181 31.27 -12.95 -4.14
C CYS A 181 31.36 -14.44 -4.52
N LYS A 182 32.54 -15.06 -4.41
CA LYS A 182 32.71 -16.51 -4.62
C LYS A 182 31.99 -17.34 -3.57
N SER A 183 32.19 -17.02 -2.29
CA SER A 183 31.48 -17.68 -1.19
C SER A 183 29.97 -17.55 -1.37
N PHE A 184 29.48 -16.41 -1.86
CA PHE A 184 28.06 -16.19 -2.14
C PHE A 184 27.54 -17.17 -3.19
N TYR A 185 28.21 -17.31 -4.33
CA TYR A 185 27.76 -18.28 -5.34
C TYR A 185 27.87 -19.72 -4.84
N THR A 186 28.90 -20.08 -4.06
CA THR A 186 28.98 -21.41 -3.45
C THR A 186 27.81 -21.68 -2.50
N ALA A 187 27.52 -20.74 -1.59
CA ALA A 187 26.37 -20.84 -0.70
C ALA A 187 25.04 -20.87 -1.46
N LEU A 188 24.94 -20.14 -2.59
CA LEU A 188 23.77 -20.17 -3.45
C LEU A 188 23.59 -21.53 -4.14
N TYR A 189 24.67 -22.17 -4.61
CA TYR A 189 24.61 -23.51 -5.20
C TYR A 189 24.18 -24.57 -4.18
N ASP A 190 24.61 -24.42 -2.93
CA ASP A 190 24.32 -25.39 -1.87
C ASP A 190 22.89 -25.24 -1.33
N GLU A 191 22.39 -24.00 -1.19
CA GLU A 191 21.07 -23.72 -0.61
C GLU A 191 19.95 -23.64 -1.67
N ASP A 192 20.26 -23.23 -2.91
CA ASP A 192 19.30 -23.08 -4.01
C ASP A 192 19.92 -23.43 -5.38
N PRO A 193 20.11 -24.74 -5.66
CA PRO A 193 20.77 -25.21 -6.87
C PRO A 193 19.99 -24.86 -8.15
N GLN A 194 18.66 -24.77 -8.08
CA GLN A 194 17.81 -24.43 -9.24
C GLN A 194 18.00 -22.97 -9.65
N LEU A 195 17.98 -22.05 -8.68
CA LEU A 195 18.24 -20.63 -8.95
C LEU A 195 19.68 -20.41 -9.44
N ALA A 196 20.66 -21.14 -8.89
CA ALA A 196 22.05 -21.06 -9.28
C ALA A 196 22.31 -21.56 -10.73
N GLU A 197 21.55 -22.56 -11.19
CA GLU A 197 21.60 -23.06 -12.57
C GLU A 197 20.93 -22.08 -13.56
N ASP A 198 19.73 -21.57 -13.25
CA ASP A 198 19.00 -20.61 -14.07
C ASP A 198 19.79 -19.31 -14.35
N ILE A 199 20.51 -18.85 -13.33
CA ILE A 199 21.31 -17.62 -13.40
C ILE A 199 22.61 -17.83 -14.18
N ASN A 200 23.10 -19.07 -14.32
CA ASN A 200 24.20 -19.40 -15.22
C ASN A 200 23.76 -19.48 -16.68
N VAL A 201 22.60 -20.08 -16.98
CA VAL A 201 22.10 -20.23 -18.35
C VAL A 201 21.79 -18.87 -18.99
N SER A 202 21.23 -17.94 -18.21
CA SER A 202 20.95 -16.57 -18.64
C SER A 202 22.21 -15.72 -18.94
N SER A 203 23.37 -16.12 -18.41
CA SER A 203 24.66 -15.47 -18.75
C SER A 203 25.22 -15.94 -20.11
N SER A 204 25.03 -17.21 -20.48
CA SER A 204 25.48 -17.77 -21.76
C SER A 204 24.67 -17.29 -22.97
N LEU A 205 23.39 -16.93 -22.79
CA LEU A 205 22.53 -16.42 -23.87
C LEU A 205 22.88 -14.99 -24.30
N LYS A 206 23.48 -14.18 -23.43
CA LYS A 206 23.95 -12.82 -23.77
C LYS A 206 25.21 -12.82 -24.65
N ASP A 207 26.05 -13.86 -24.55
CA ASP A 207 27.26 -13.98 -25.37
C ASP A 207 26.98 -14.41 -26.82
N LEU A 208 25.83 -15.06 -27.07
CA LEU A 208 25.40 -15.47 -28.42
C LEU A 208 24.72 -14.33 -29.20
N SER A 209 24.26 -13.27 -28.52
CA SER A 209 23.52 -12.16 -29.13
C SER A 209 24.38 -11.12 -29.87
N LEU A 210 25.72 -11.23 -29.83
CA LEU A 210 26.63 -10.26 -30.45
C LEU A 210 27.10 -10.63 -31.86
N ASN A 211 26.71 -11.80 -32.38
CA ASN A 211 27.20 -12.31 -33.68
C ASN A 211 26.06 -12.71 -34.63
N SER A 212 25.25 -11.75 -35.11
CA SER A 212 24.61 -11.89 -36.42
C SER A 212 24.16 -10.54 -36.99
N LYS A 213 24.97 -9.99 -37.89
CA LYS A 213 24.50 -9.10 -38.95
C LYS A 213 24.20 -9.98 -40.16
N ASP A 214 22.94 -10.04 -40.57
CA ASP A 214 22.49 -9.85 -41.95
C ASP A 214 21.11 -10.49 -42.22
N VAL A 215 20.37 -9.78 -43.08
CA VAL A 215 19.19 -10.17 -43.86
C VAL A 215 17.80 -9.84 -43.29
N SER A 216 17.17 -8.93 -44.02
CA SER A 216 15.83 -8.36 -43.99
C SER A 216 14.69 -9.31 -44.41
N ASN A 217 13.50 -9.02 -43.86
CA ASN A 217 12.15 -9.21 -44.41
C ASN A 217 11.67 -10.63 -44.76
N ILE A 218 10.94 -11.27 -43.83
CA ILE A 218 9.70 -12.01 -44.11
C ILE A 218 8.70 -11.70 -42.97
N GLY A 219 7.46 -11.36 -43.33
CA GLY A 219 6.41 -11.00 -42.38
C GLY A 219 5.71 -12.21 -41.73
N LEU A 220 5.14 -11.93 -40.55
CA LEU A 220 4.08 -12.67 -39.84
C LEU A 220 4.34 -14.16 -39.55
N ALA A 221 4.86 -14.41 -38.34
CA ALA A 221 4.22 -15.33 -37.39
C ALA A 221 4.60 -14.88 -35.97
N VAL A 222 3.58 -14.71 -35.13
CA VAL A 222 3.73 -14.64 -33.68
C VAL A 222 4.29 -15.99 -33.24
N GLU A 223 5.58 -16.04 -32.90
CA GLU A 223 6.07 -17.05 -31.97
C GLU A 223 5.96 -16.45 -30.57
N GLU A 224 4.80 -16.71 -29.96
CA GLU A 224 4.73 -17.02 -28.55
C GLU A 224 5.83 -18.06 -28.27
N SER A 225 6.98 -17.65 -27.75
CA SER A 225 7.86 -18.58 -27.05
C SER A 225 7.23 -18.91 -25.69
N ARG A 226 6.09 -19.59 -25.76
CA ARG A 226 5.77 -20.67 -24.83
C ARG A 226 6.82 -21.75 -25.06
N ASP A 227 7.95 -21.62 -24.39
CA ASP A 227 8.58 -22.83 -23.88
C ASP A 227 7.76 -23.26 -22.66
N THR A 228 6.71 -24.00 -22.97
CA THR A 228 6.25 -25.09 -22.14
C THR A 228 7.47 -25.88 -21.63
N ALA A 229 7.91 -25.57 -20.40
CA ALA A 229 8.24 -26.63 -19.46
C ALA A 229 6.92 -27.39 -19.16
N ALA A 230 6.46 -28.16 -20.15
CA ALA A 230 5.57 -29.28 -19.95
C ALA A 230 6.36 -30.29 -19.11
N GLY A 231 6.35 -30.06 -17.81
CA GLY A 231 7.15 -30.77 -16.82
C GLY A 231 6.72 -30.37 -15.42
N HIS A 232 5.41 -30.45 -15.16
CA HIS A 232 4.79 -30.48 -13.83
C HIS A 232 5.26 -29.41 -12.82
N LEU A 233 4.65 -28.23 -12.86
CA LEU A 233 4.34 -27.54 -11.60
C LEU A 233 3.30 -28.44 -10.87
N PRO A 234 3.60 -28.97 -9.67
CA PRO A 234 2.73 -29.91 -8.96
C PRO A 234 1.35 -29.31 -8.56
N TYR A 235 1.13 -28.02 -8.84
CA TYR A 235 -0.04 -27.26 -8.40
C TYR A 235 -1.00 -26.84 -9.53
N SER A 236 -0.70 -27.16 -10.80
CA SER A 236 -1.55 -26.76 -11.95
C SER A 236 -2.99 -27.28 -11.85
N GLY A 237 -3.19 -28.49 -11.33
CA GLY A 237 -4.53 -29.05 -11.08
C GLY A 237 -5.28 -28.34 -9.95
N VAL A 238 -4.57 -27.94 -8.89
CA VAL A 238 -5.14 -27.21 -7.75
C VAL A 238 -5.55 -25.81 -8.19
N LEU A 239 -4.68 -25.11 -8.93
CA LEU A 239 -4.96 -23.77 -9.47
C LEU A 239 -6.19 -23.78 -10.39
N GLN A 240 -6.33 -24.78 -11.27
CA GLN A 240 -7.51 -24.92 -12.13
C GLN A 240 -8.80 -25.09 -11.31
N GLN A 241 -8.77 -25.88 -10.24
CA GLN A 241 -9.93 -26.07 -9.37
C GLN A 241 -10.28 -24.80 -8.58
N VAL A 242 -9.27 -24.10 -8.03
CA VAL A 242 -9.46 -22.82 -7.35
C VAL A 242 -10.07 -21.79 -8.30
N ARG A 243 -9.56 -21.67 -9.53
CA ARG A 243 -10.11 -20.77 -10.55
C ARG A 243 -11.55 -21.11 -10.92
N ALA A 244 -11.87 -22.39 -11.05
CA ALA A 244 -13.23 -22.84 -11.33
C ALA A 244 -14.20 -22.52 -10.18
N GLN A 245 -13.75 -22.66 -8.92
CA GLN A 245 -14.57 -22.32 -7.75
C GLN A 245 -14.80 -20.81 -7.61
N LEU A 246 -13.83 -19.98 -8.00
CA LEU A 246 -13.91 -18.53 -7.91
C LEU A 246 -14.51 -17.86 -9.17
N ASP A 247 -14.90 -18.66 -10.18
CA ASP A 247 -15.42 -18.19 -11.48
C ASP A 247 -14.50 -17.18 -12.19
N VAL A 248 -13.19 -17.44 -12.14
CA VAL A 248 -12.18 -16.54 -12.74
C VAL A 248 -12.09 -16.77 -14.23
N ALA A 249 -12.63 -15.82 -15.00
CA ALA A 249 -12.56 -15.82 -16.45
C ALA A 249 -11.10 -15.86 -16.96
N VAL A 250 -10.92 -16.37 -18.18
CA VAL A 250 -9.61 -16.32 -18.85
C VAL A 250 -9.45 -14.94 -19.49
N GLY A 251 -8.77 -14.02 -18.78
CA GLY A 251 -8.45 -12.68 -19.28
C GLY A 251 -7.67 -11.85 -18.24
N ASP A 252 -7.17 -10.69 -18.65
CA ASP A 252 -6.34 -9.78 -17.82
C ASP A 252 -7.18 -8.90 -16.85
N GLU A 253 -8.40 -9.33 -16.54
CA GLU A 253 -9.29 -8.58 -15.68
C GLU A 253 -8.92 -8.78 -14.21
N ALA A 254 -8.64 -7.67 -13.53
CA ALA A 254 -8.41 -7.63 -12.09
C ALA A 254 -9.74 -7.42 -11.35
N ARG A 255 -10.35 -8.50 -10.87
CA ARG A 255 -11.68 -8.50 -10.21
C ARG A 255 -11.65 -9.05 -8.79
N LEU A 256 -10.55 -9.64 -8.34
CA LEU A 256 -10.45 -10.27 -7.01
C LEU A 256 -9.50 -9.52 -6.07
N ASN A 257 -9.89 -9.33 -4.81
CA ASN A 257 -8.92 -9.05 -3.76
C ASN A 257 -8.25 -10.36 -3.32
N VAL A 258 -7.18 -10.75 -4.02
CA VAL A 258 -6.44 -11.99 -3.74
C VAL A 258 -5.76 -11.97 -2.38
N CYS A 259 -5.42 -10.78 -1.86
CA CYS A 259 -4.93 -10.67 -0.49
C CYS A 259 -5.99 -11.08 0.54
N GLU A 260 -7.24 -10.61 0.40
CA GLU A 260 -8.34 -11.01 1.27
C GLU A 260 -8.66 -12.49 1.12
N LEU A 261 -8.60 -13.03 -0.10
CA LEU A 261 -8.72 -14.48 -0.32
C LEU A 261 -7.65 -15.25 0.46
N GLY A 262 -6.39 -14.81 0.40
CA GLY A 262 -5.30 -15.44 1.13
C GLY A 262 -5.52 -15.44 2.65
N VAL A 263 -6.04 -14.34 3.19
CA VAL A 263 -6.43 -14.26 4.61
C VAL A 263 -7.59 -15.19 4.92
N ALA A 264 -8.62 -15.22 4.07
CA ALA A 264 -9.81 -16.05 4.25
C ALA A 264 -9.48 -17.56 4.23
N VAL A 265 -8.50 -17.98 3.43
CA VAL A 265 -8.03 -19.38 3.43
C VAL A 265 -7.08 -19.70 4.61
N GLY A 266 -6.70 -18.70 5.39
CA GLY A 266 -5.99 -18.86 6.67
C GLY A 266 -4.51 -18.52 6.64
N LEU A 267 -4.01 -17.81 5.62
CA LEU A 267 -2.64 -17.30 5.61
C LEU A 267 -2.54 -15.95 6.35
N PRO A 268 -1.39 -15.64 6.97
CA PRO A 268 -1.17 -14.32 7.54
C PRO A 268 -1.21 -13.23 6.47
N ARG A 269 -1.98 -12.15 6.70
CA ARG A 269 -2.12 -11.03 5.75
C ARG A 269 -0.78 -10.49 5.26
N ARG A 270 0.17 -10.30 6.19
CA ARG A 270 1.52 -9.80 5.88
C ARG A 270 2.24 -10.68 4.85
N THR A 271 2.22 -12.00 5.05
CA THR A 271 2.90 -12.96 4.16
C THR A 271 2.27 -12.97 2.77
N VAL A 272 0.94 -12.90 2.68
CA VAL A 272 0.25 -12.82 1.39
C VAL A 272 0.59 -11.51 0.68
N LYS A 273 0.56 -10.38 1.39
CA LYS A 273 0.92 -9.06 0.82
C LYS A 273 2.34 -9.04 0.27
N GLU A 274 3.32 -9.47 1.07
CA GLU A 274 4.73 -9.51 0.64
C GLU A 274 4.90 -10.36 -0.63
N CYS A 275 4.22 -11.51 -0.71
CA CYS A 275 4.22 -12.36 -1.90
C CYS A 275 3.59 -11.68 -3.12
N LEU A 276 2.46 -10.99 -2.97
CA LEU A 276 1.78 -10.31 -4.07
C LEU A 276 2.51 -9.04 -4.54
N LEU A 277 3.31 -8.41 -3.67
CA LEU A 277 4.10 -7.23 -4.02
C LEU A 277 5.45 -7.58 -4.68
N ASP A 278 5.89 -8.84 -4.57
CA ASP A 278 7.17 -9.32 -5.12
C ASP A 278 7.09 -9.65 -6.62
N GLY A 279 7.02 -8.60 -7.45
CA GLY A 279 7.12 -8.75 -8.90
C GLY A 279 5.89 -9.32 -9.60
N VAL A 280 4.86 -9.76 -8.86
CA VAL A 280 3.63 -10.37 -9.39
C VAL A 280 2.84 -9.35 -10.23
N SER A 281 2.21 -9.85 -11.30
CA SER A 281 1.34 -9.05 -12.16
C SER A 281 0.03 -8.68 -11.45
N LEU A 282 -0.66 -7.67 -11.98
CA LEU A 282 -1.93 -7.19 -11.41
C LEU A 282 -3.14 -8.03 -11.81
N ASP A 283 -3.04 -8.94 -12.78
CA ASP A 283 -4.18 -9.78 -13.17
C ASP A 283 -4.48 -10.86 -12.13
N ASP A 284 -5.76 -11.26 -12.06
CA ASP A 284 -6.22 -12.23 -11.06
C ASP A 284 -5.54 -13.60 -11.24
N VAL A 285 -5.14 -13.98 -12.47
CA VAL A 285 -4.52 -15.28 -12.74
C VAL A 285 -3.13 -15.36 -12.10
N ALA A 286 -2.28 -14.36 -12.34
CA ALA A 286 -0.95 -14.29 -11.77
C ALA A 286 -0.98 -14.18 -10.23
N GLN A 287 -1.89 -13.37 -9.68
CA GLN A 287 -2.03 -13.24 -8.23
C GLN A 287 -2.51 -14.56 -7.58
N LEU A 288 -3.45 -15.27 -8.20
CA LEU A 288 -3.91 -16.57 -7.70
C LEU A 288 -2.83 -17.64 -7.80
N GLU A 289 -2.05 -17.65 -8.86
CA GLU A 289 -0.91 -18.57 -8.98
C GLU A 289 0.09 -18.37 -7.85
N ALA A 290 0.46 -17.11 -7.57
CA ALA A 290 1.32 -16.75 -6.44
C ALA A 290 0.71 -17.19 -5.09
N LEU A 291 -0.59 -16.95 -4.88
CA LEU A 291 -1.28 -17.36 -3.66
C LEU A 291 -1.32 -18.89 -3.47
N VAL A 292 -1.63 -19.64 -4.53
CA VAL A 292 -1.67 -21.11 -4.47
C VAL A 292 -0.29 -21.67 -4.19
N ALA A 293 0.74 -21.16 -4.86
CA ALA A 293 2.13 -21.54 -4.61
C ALA A 293 2.51 -21.28 -3.15
N LEU A 294 2.24 -20.07 -2.64
CA LEU A 294 2.51 -19.69 -1.25
C LEU A 294 1.79 -20.60 -0.25
N PHE A 295 0.49 -20.88 -0.47
CA PHE A 295 -0.29 -21.71 0.44
C PHE A 295 0.29 -23.12 0.52
N VAL A 296 0.55 -23.74 -0.64
CA VAL A 296 1.03 -25.12 -0.67
C VAL A 296 2.46 -25.23 -0.17
N GLU A 297 3.31 -24.25 -0.42
CA GLU A 297 4.65 -24.16 0.17
C GLU A 297 4.59 -24.13 1.71
N LYS A 298 3.72 -23.30 2.30
CA LYS A 298 3.64 -23.12 3.76
C LYS A 298 2.92 -24.24 4.49
N THR A 299 1.93 -24.87 3.86
CA THR A 299 1.03 -25.82 4.54
C THR A 299 1.20 -27.26 4.09
N GLN A 300 1.75 -27.48 2.89
CA GLN A 300 1.83 -28.78 2.23
C GLN A 300 0.47 -29.50 2.06
N ASP A 301 -0.64 -28.76 2.10
CA ASP A 301 -2.00 -29.33 2.15
C ASP A 301 -2.93 -28.66 1.13
N ALA A 302 -2.91 -29.18 -0.11
CA ALA A 302 -3.74 -28.67 -1.20
C ALA A 302 -5.24 -28.92 -1.00
N ASP A 303 -5.63 -30.03 -0.35
CA ASP A 303 -7.03 -30.36 -0.11
C ASP A 303 -7.65 -29.38 0.87
N ARG A 304 -6.88 -28.96 1.89
CA ARG A 304 -7.29 -27.90 2.80
C ARG A 304 -7.49 -26.57 2.09
N LEU A 305 -6.66 -26.22 1.12
CA LEU A 305 -6.86 -25.01 0.31
C LEU A 305 -8.20 -25.07 -0.42
N LEU A 306 -8.47 -26.16 -1.13
CA LEU A 306 -9.71 -26.35 -1.89
C LEU A 306 -10.95 -26.33 -0.98
N SER A 307 -10.88 -26.97 0.18
CA SER A 307 -11.96 -26.91 1.18
C SER A 307 -12.19 -25.48 1.68
N ARG A 308 -11.12 -24.71 1.90
CA ARG A 308 -11.21 -23.31 2.37
C ARG A 308 -11.78 -22.40 1.29
N VAL A 309 -11.32 -22.51 0.05
CA VAL A 309 -11.85 -21.72 -1.07
C VAL A 309 -13.34 -22.01 -1.27
N ALA A 310 -13.77 -23.26 -1.12
CA ALA A 310 -15.19 -23.63 -1.19
C ALA A 310 -16.04 -23.04 -0.05
N GLU A 311 -15.45 -22.74 1.12
CA GLU A 311 -16.14 -22.09 2.24
C GLU A 311 -16.28 -20.57 2.06
N VAL A 312 -15.40 -19.95 1.24
CA VAL A 312 -15.35 -18.50 1.02
C VAL A 312 -16.56 -18.03 0.23
N GLU A 313 -17.22 -16.98 0.72
CA GLU A 313 -18.23 -16.27 -0.05
C GLU A 313 -17.54 -15.44 -1.15
N ILE A 314 -17.63 -15.87 -2.40
CA ILE A 314 -16.92 -15.26 -3.54
C ILE A 314 -17.10 -13.74 -3.60
N ARG A 315 -18.32 -13.24 -3.30
CA ARG A 315 -18.62 -11.81 -3.31
C ARG A 315 -17.81 -11.00 -2.29
N SER A 316 -17.37 -11.62 -1.20
CA SER A 316 -16.56 -10.97 -0.15
C SER A 316 -15.12 -10.68 -0.60
N VAL A 317 -14.64 -11.43 -1.61
CA VAL A 317 -13.30 -11.26 -2.20
C VAL A 317 -13.33 -10.67 -3.60
N GLN A 318 -14.51 -10.32 -4.13
CA GLN A 318 -14.63 -9.61 -5.40
C GLN A 318 -14.52 -8.10 -5.19
N LEU A 319 -14.08 -7.40 -6.23
CA LEU A 319 -14.02 -5.95 -6.28
C LEU A 319 -15.30 -5.35 -6.86
N SER A 320 -15.64 -4.16 -6.39
CA SER A 320 -16.70 -3.34 -6.99
C SER A 320 -16.31 -2.95 -8.42
N GLU A 321 -17.30 -2.52 -9.23
CA GLU A 321 -17.03 -2.02 -10.58
C GLU A 321 -16.06 -0.84 -10.54
N ARG A 322 -16.22 0.08 -9.58
CA ARG A 322 -15.28 1.19 -9.36
C ARG A 322 -13.85 0.70 -9.07
N GLY A 323 -13.71 -0.33 -8.23
CA GLY A 323 -12.41 -0.97 -7.97
C GLY A 323 -11.78 -1.54 -9.23
N CYS A 324 -12.56 -2.28 -10.03
CA CYS A 324 -12.10 -2.84 -11.30
C CYS A 324 -11.66 -1.75 -12.28
N LEU A 325 -12.45 -0.67 -12.42
CA LEU A 325 -12.14 0.48 -13.28
C LEU A 325 -10.89 1.25 -12.81
N SER A 326 -10.69 1.36 -11.49
CA SER A 326 -9.51 1.99 -10.91
C SER A 326 -8.25 1.19 -11.19
N LEU A 327 -8.32 -0.15 -11.13
CA LEU A 327 -7.23 -1.02 -11.53
C LEU A 327 -6.96 -0.97 -13.04
N LYS A 328 -8.00 -0.84 -13.89
CA LYS A 328 -7.83 -0.61 -15.33
C LYS A 328 -7.14 0.73 -15.62
N LEU A 329 -7.51 1.80 -14.91
CA LEU A 329 -6.83 3.10 -15.02
C LEU A 329 -5.36 3.00 -14.58
N LEU A 330 -5.08 2.17 -13.57
CA LEU A 330 -3.72 1.91 -13.10
C LEU A 330 -2.92 1.05 -14.09
N GLN A 331 -3.56 0.15 -14.84
CA GLN A 331 -2.93 -0.57 -15.96
C GLN A 331 -2.52 0.40 -17.10
N ASP A 332 -3.29 1.46 -17.37
CA ASP A 332 -2.88 2.51 -18.31
C ASP A 332 -1.60 3.20 -17.82
N ALA A 333 -1.49 3.49 -16.51
CA ALA A 333 -0.26 4.02 -15.92
C ALA A 333 0.93 3.05 -16.05
N TYR A 334 0.70 1.76 -15.84
CA TYR A 334 1.72 0.73 -16.07
C TYR A 334 2.23 0.72 -17.52
N ALA A 335 1.31 0.83 -18.49
CA ALA A 335 1.66 0.88 -19.91
C ALA A 335 2.51 2.13 -20.25
N LEU A 336 2.17 3.30 -19.69
CA LEU A 336 2.94 4.54 -19.84
C LEU A 336 4.36 4.43 -19.25
N ILE A 337 4.51 3.73 -18.12
CA ILE A 337 5.83 3.47 -17.53
C ILE A 337 6.64 2.55 -18.44
N ARG A 338 6.03 1.48 -18.98
CA ARG A 338 6.72 0.52 -19.86
C ARG A 338 7.09 1.07 -21.23
N SER A 339 6.33 2.02 -21.77
CA SER A 339 6.64 2.65 -23.07
C SER A 339 7.86 3.58 -23.00
N GLY A 340 8.34 3.93 -21.80
CA GLY A 340 9.45 4.87 -21.62
C GLY A 340 9.10 6.32 -21.99
N SER A 341 7.81 6.60 -22.18
CA SER A 341 7.25 7.91 -22.56
C SER A 341 7.19 8.92 -21.41
N HIS A 342 7.86 8.64 -20.30
CA HIS A 342 7.84 9.49 -19.11
C HIS A 342 9.24 10.00 -18.78
N SER A 343 9.40 11.28 -18.48
CA SER A 343 10.61 11.83 -17.88
C SER A 343 10.69 11.43 -16.40
N HIS A 344 11.87 10.97 -16.00
CA HIS A 344 12.22 10.81 -14.58
C HIS A 344 12.48 12.15 -13.88
N CYS A 345 12.23 13.26 -14.57
CA CYS A 345 12.47 14.59 -14.06
C CYS A 345 11.23 15.09 -13.31
N HIS A 346 11.50 15.55 -12.09
CA HIS A 346 10.65 16.34 -11.21
C HIS A 346 9.90 15.55 -10.13
N SER A 347 10.41 15.75 -8.91
CA SER A 347 9.70 15.58 -7.65
C SER A 347 8.21 15.90 -7.81
N TRP A 348 7.37 15.00 -7.30
CA TRP A 348 5.96 15.18 -6.99
C TRP A 348 5.63 16.51 -6.24
N ASP A 349 6.64 17.27 -5.79
CA ASP A 349 6.56 18.68 -5.36
C ASP A 349 6.04 19.67 -6.44
N TYR A 350 6.12 19.34 -7.74
CA TYR A 350 5.73 20.28 -8.82
C TYR A 350 4.23 20.60 -8.91
N LEU A 351 3.38 19.89 -8.16
CA LEU A 351 1.96 20.21 -8.04
C LEU A 351 1.68 21.41 -7.10
N ARG A 352 2.72 22.05 -6.53
CA ARG A 352 2.58 23.17 -5.58
C ARG A 352 2.02 24.47 -6.16
N ASP A 353 2.27 24.80 -7.42
CA ASP A 353 2.14 26.22 -7.87
C ASP A 353 1.33 26.49 -9.15
N HIS A 354 0.71 25.50 -9.79
CA HIS A 354 -0.05 25.76 -11.01
C HIS A 354 -1.57 25.69 -10.81
N ASN A 355 -2.15 26.85 -10.49
CA ASN A 355 -3.57 27.13 -10.67
C ASN A 355 -3.99 27.25 -12.17
N ASP A 356 -3.07 27.10 -13.12
CA ASP A 356 -3.32 27.22 -14.57
C ASP A 356 -2.84 25.97 -15.33
N LEU A 357 -3.71 24.95 -15.41
CA LEU A 357 -3.55 23.75 -16.27
C LEU A 357 -3.81 24.05 -17.76
N HIS A 358 -3.19 25.11 -18.31
CA HIS A 358 -3.40 25.53 -19.70
C HIS A 358 -2.09 25.85 -20.45
N GLY A 359 -1.16 24.88 -20.47
CA GLY A 359 -0.01 24.87 -21.36
C GLY A 359 -0.03 23.63 -22.28
N PRO A 360 0.05 23.76 -23.62
CA PRO A 360 -0.05 22.64 -24.57
C PRO A 360 1.20 21.75 -24.69
N ASP A 361 2.27 22.00 -23.92
CA ASP A 361 3.59 21.36 -24.11
C ASP A 361 3.98 20.30 -23.04
N CYS A 362 3.04 19.80 -22.21
CA CYS A 362 3.33 18.83 -21.14
C CYS A 362 2.66 17.45 -21.37
N GLY A 363 2.73 16.93 -22.59
CA GLY A 363 1.75 15.97 -23.15
C GLY A 363 1.64 14.55 -22.54
N GLU A 364 2.64 14.01 -21.82
CA GLU A 364 2.61 12.60 -21.38
C GLU A 364 3.03 12.40 -19.90
N ASP A 365 4.01 13.16 -19.40
CA ASP A 365 4.42 13.15 -17.98
C ASP A 365 3.34 13.65 -17.02
N CYS A 366 2.56 14.63 -17.47
CA CYS A 366 1.40 15.07 -16.70
C CYS A 366 0.36 13.96 -16.57
N THR A 367 0.24 13.05 -17.54
CA THR A 367 -0.81 12.02 -17.55
C THR A 367 -0.59 10.97 -16.47
N LEU A 368 0.64 10.47 -16.30
CA LEU A 368 0.98 9.48 -15.27
C LEU A 368 0.68 10.01 -13.86
N TRP A 369 1.20 11.20 -13.53
CA TRP A 369 0.96 11.81 -12.22
C TRP A 369 -0.49 12.25 -12.01
N THR A 370 -1.20 12.57 -13.10
CA THR A 370 -2.65 12.82 -13.04
C THR A 370 -3.42 11.54 -12.70
N ILE A 371 -3.02 10.38 -13.24
CA ILE A 371 -3.60 9.08 -12.86
C ILE A 371 -3.37 8.80 -11.38
N PHE A 372 -2.12 8.93 -10.89
CA PHE A 372 -1.84 8.75 -9.46
C PHE A 372 -2.60 9.73 -8.59
N SER A 373 -2.70 11.00 -8.98
CA SER A 373 -3.46 12.02 -8.26
C SER A 373 -4.93 11.67 -8.16
N PHE A 374 -5.55 11.24 -9.27
CA PHE A 374 -6.94 10.81 -9.28
C PHE A 374 -7.16 9.60 -8.37
N LEU A 375 -6.31 8.58 -8.47
CA LEU A 375 -6.47 7.33 -7.69
C LEU A 375 -6.28 7.56 -6.19
N VAL A 376 -5.30 8.36 -5.77
CA VAL A 376 -5.14 8.71 -4.34
C VAL A 376 -6.32 9.57 -3.86
N TRP A 377 -6.83 10.48 -4.69
CA TRP A 377 -8.05 11.23 -4.36
C TRP A 377 -9.23 10.29 -4.17
N ASP A 378 -9.35 9.25 -4.99
CA ASP A 378 -10.42 8.27 -4.84
C ASP A 378 -10.27 7.42 -3.58
N CYS A 379 -9.03 7.05 -3.21
CA CYS A 379 -8.73 6.42 -1.92
C CYS A 379 -9.19 7.30 -0.75
N LEU A 380 -8.99 8.61 -0.81
CA LEU A 380 -9.48 9.53 0.23
C LEU A 380 -11.00 9.52 0.34
N ALA A 381 -11.71 9.44 -0.79
CA ALA A 381 -13.16 9.39 -0.81
C ALA A 381 -13.71 8.15 -0.07
N GLU A 382 -12.98 7.03 -0.09
CA GLU A 382 -13.33 5.82 0.66
C GLU A 382 -12.85 5.83 2.12
N ALA A 383 -11.69 6.43 2.40
CA ALA A 383 -11.01 6.28 3.68
C ALA A 383 -11.34 7.38 4.71
N VAL A 384 -11.64 8.61 4.27
CA VAL A 384 -11.72 9.77 5.17
C VAL A 384 -13.16 10.11 5.57
N GLU A 385 -13.45 10.14 6.86
CA GLU A 385 -14.77 10.48 7.43
C GLU A 385 -15.18 11.94 7.21
N GLU A 386 -14.38 12.88 7.68
CA GLU A 386 -14.64 14.30 7.51
C GLU A 386 -13.65 14.91 6.51
N PRO A 387 -14.11 15.61 5.47
CA PRO A 387 -13.21 16.24 4.53
C PRO A 387 -12.57 17.43 5.24
N LYS A 388 -11.29 17.30 5.62
CA LYS A 388 -10.46 18.49 5.88
C LYS A 388 -10.47 19.28 4.56
N MET A 389 -10.84 20.57 4.61
CA MET A 389 -11.01 21.49 3.47
C MET A 389 -10.08 21.15 2.29
N LYS A 390 -10.62 21.23 1.05
CA LYS A 390 -9.98 20.93 -0.25
C LYS A 390 -8.48 20.69 -0.10
N PRO A 391 -7.96 19.46 -0.37
CA PRO A 391 -6.54 19.14 -0.15
C PRO A 391 -5.68 20.12 -0.95
N SER A 392 -5.26 21.20 -0.30
CA SER A 392 -4.68 22.38 -0.94
C SER A 392 -3.15 22.25 -0.98
N GLY A 393 -2.67 21.00 -1.02
CA GLY A 393 -1.24 20.67 -0.97
C GLY A 393 -0.86 19.47 -1.85
N GLY A 394 -1.63 19.18 -2.89
CA GLY A 394 -1.32 18.13 -3.87
C GLY A 394 -1.29 16.72 -3.27
N LEU A 395 -0.56 15.81 -3.93
CA LEU A 395 -0.42 14.40 -3.55
C LEU A 395 0.10 14.19 -2.12
N ALA A 396 1.06 15.02 -1.66
CA ALA A 396 1.61 14.94 -0.30
C ALA A 396 0.55 15.20 0.78
N ALA A 397 -0.28 16.23 0.59
CA ALA A 397 -1.36 16.50 1.52
C ALA A 397 -2.43 15.40 1.51
N MET A 398 -2.63 14.74 0.37
CA MET A 398 -3.55 13.61 0.27
C MET A 398 -3.01 12.37 0.99
N LEU A 399 -1.74 12.02 0.79
CA LEU A 399 -1.10 10.91 1.49
C LEU A 399 -1.04 11.13 3.00
N GLN A 400 -0.72 12.35 3.46
CA GLN A 400 -0.74 12.68 4.88
C GLN A 400 -2.12 12.47 5.51
N GLN A 401 -3.20 12.76 4.78
CA GLN A 401 -4.56 12.48 5.25
C GLN A 401 -4.86 10.98 5.31
N LEU A 402 -4.34 10.19 4.37
CA LEU A 402 -4.46 8.73 4.41
C LEU A 402 -3.67 8.11 5.58
N HIS A 403 -2.51 8.66 5.95
CA HIS A 403 -1.76 8.22 7.14
C HIS A 403 -2.53 8.41 8.45
N ASP A 404 -3.35 9.46 8.53
CA ASP A 404 -4.22 9.71 9.69
C ASP A 404 -5.39 8.70 9.76
N CYS A 405 -5.60 7.85 8.74
CA CYS A 405 -6.71 6.92 8.64
C CYS A 405 -6.30 5.48 9.00
N THR A 406 -7.04 4.84 9.90
CA THR A 406 -6.81 3.43 10.27
C THR A 406 -7.28 2.42 9.22
N ARG A 407 -7.94 2.89 8.15
CA ARG A 407 -8.52 2.06 7.08
C ARG A 407 -7.51 1.70 5.99
N VAL A 408 -6.43 2.46 5.87
CA VAL A 408 -5.37 2.20 4.90
C VAL A 408 -4.16 1.68 5.64
N ASP A 409 -3.53 0.65 5.09
CA ASP A 409 -2.32 0.08 5.67
C ASP A 409 -1.17 1.09 5.60
N THR A 410 -0.71 1.55 6.76
CA THR A 410 0.36 2.54 6.87
C THR A 410 1.66 2.07 6.23
N SER A 411 1.93 0.76 6.21
CA SER A 411 3.16 0.25 5.56
C SER A 411 3.10 0.40 4.04
N LEU A 412 1.91 0.22 3.43
CA LEU A 412 1.72 0.42 1.99
C LEU A 412 1.87 1.91 1.62
N LEU A 413 1.36 2.82 2.46
CA LEU A 413 1.54 4.26 2.23
C LEU A 413 3.00 4.69 2.32
N GLN A 414 3.75 4.17 3.30
CA GLN A 414 5.18 4.43 3.44
C GLN A 414 5.99 3.89 2.24
N GLU A 415 5.66 2.69 1.77
CA GLU A 415 6.30 2.12 0.57
C GLU A 415 6.00 2.95 -0.68
N LEU A 416 4.76 3.40 -0.85
CA LEU A 416 4.36 4.27 -1.97
C LEU A 416 5.14 5.60 -1.97
N GLU A 417 5.23 6.25 -0.81
CA GLU A 417 6.01 7.49 -0.62
C GLU A 417 7.49 7.29 -0.93
N GLN A 418 8.05 6.19 -0.45
CA GLN A 418 9.46 5.85 -0.70
C GLN A 418 9.69 5.63 -2.20
N CYS A 419 8.85 4.84 -2.87
CA CYS A 419 8.96 4.58 -4.30
C CYS A 419 8.86 5.87 -5.13
N TRP A 420 7.97 6.79 -4.76
CA TRP A 420 7.84 8.08 -5.43
C TRP A 420 9.01 9.03 -5.15
N THR A 421 9.58 8.97 -3.95
CA THR A 421 10.76 9.78 -3.56
C THR A 421 12.02 9.30 -4.27
N GLU A 422 12.23 7.98 -4.36
CA GLU A 422 13.38 7.39 -5.02
C GLU A 422 13.27 7.49 -6.55
N GLY A 423 12.05 7.39 -7.09
CA GLY A 423 11.77 7.50 -8.52
C GLY A 423 12.44 6.39 -9.35
N GLY A 424 12.38 6.55 -10.68
CA GLY A 424 12.88 5.54 -11.62
C GLY A 424 11.85 4.45 -11.95
N THR A 425 12.07 3.75 -13.06
CA THR A 425 11.09 2.82 -13.64
C THR A 425 10.69 1.71 -12.68
N GLU A 426 11.64 1.06 -12.01
CA GLU A 426 11.35 -0.06 -11.09
C GLU A 426 10.53 0.39 -9.87
N ASN A 427 10.84 1.54 -9.29
CA ASN A 427 10.09 2.09 -8.18
C ASN A 427 8.69 2.57 -8.59
N LEU A 428 8.56 3.15 -9.80
CA LEU A 428 7.23 3.48 -10.36
C LEU A 428 6.41 2.21 -10.61
N LEU A 429 7.02 1.13 -11.11
CA LEU A 429 6.36 -0.17 -11.24
C LEU A 429 5.99 -0.77 -9.89
N GLN A 430 6.79 -0.56 -8.84
CA GLN A 430 6.43 -0.97 -7.48
C GLN A 430 5.27 -0.15 -6.94
N SER A 431 5.25 1.17 -7.21
CA SER A 431 4.15 2.06 -6.85
C SER A 431 2.82 1.59 -7.44
N ILE A 432 2.85 1.07 -8.68
CA ILE A 432 1.69 0.45 -9.33
C ILE A 432 1.16 -0.73 -8.50
N ARG A 433 2.02 -1.64 -8.03
CA ARG A 433 1.61 -2.81 -7.23
C ARG A 433 1.06 -2.40 -5.87
N VAL A 434 1.75 -1.48 -5.20
CA VAL A 434 1.35 -0.96 -3.88
C VAL A 434 -0.01 -0.27 -3.97
N LEU A 435 -0.19 0.64 -4.94
CA LEU A 435 -1.45 1.34 -5.14
C LEU A 435 -2.57 0.39 -5.55
N ALA A 436 -2.29 -0.63 -6.37
CA ALA A 436 -3.25 -1.67 -6.71
C ALA A 436 -3.75 -2.39 -5.45
N GLN A 437 -2.87 -2.74 -4.51
CA GLN A 437 -3.27 -3.39 -3.27
C GLN A 437 -4.12 -2.46 -2.39
N ILE A 438 -3.78 -1.17 -2.29
CA ILE A 438 -4.60 -0.18 -1.56
C ILE A 438 -6.00 -0.09 -2.18
N LEU A 439 -6.11 0.01 -3.52
CA LEU A 439 -7.39 0.07 -4.21
C LEU A 439 -8.22 -1.21 -4.01
N ARG A 440 -7.58 -2.38 -4.02
CA ARG A 440 -8.25 -3.67 -3.73
C ARG A 440 -8.81 -3.69 -2.30
N ASP A 441 -8.07 -3.17 -1.33
CA ASP A 441 -8.47 -3.12 0.08
C ASP A 441 -9.64 -2.13 0.30
N LEU A 442 -9.70 -1.04 -0.48
CA LEU A 442 -10.72 0.01 -0.33
C LEU A 442 -11.99 -0.18 -1.16
N HIS A 443 -11.98 -0.98 -2.24
CA HIS A 443 -13.12 -1.11 -3.16
C HIS A 443 -13.69 -2.54 -3.27
N PRO A 444 -14.06 -3.20 -2.16
CA PRO A 444 -14.73 -4.50 -2.20
C PRO A 444 -16.10 -4.40 -2.87
N LEU A 445 -16.55 -5.48 -3.52
CA LEU A 445 -17.86 -5.56 -4.18
C LEU A 445 -18.98 -5.58 -3.15
N HIS A 446 -18.80 -6.38 -2.11
CA HIS A 446 -19.77 -6.49 -1.04
C HIS A 446 -19.47 -5.41 -0.01
N ALA A 447 -20.42 -4.49 0.22
CA ALA A 447 -20.38 -3.52 1.32
C ALA A 447 -20.56 -4.18 2.72
N GLY A 448 -20.36 -5.50 2.79
CA GLY A 448 -20.50 -6.28 4.01
C GLY A 448 -19.32 -6.06 4.96
N LEU A 449 -19.36 -6.78 6.08
CA LEU A 449 -18.31 -6.73 7.08
C LEU A 449 -17.12 -7.57 6.63
N HIS A 450 -15.98 -6.92 6.52
CA HIS A 450 -14.70 -7.61 6.41
C HIS A 450 -14.22 -7.99 7.80
N LEU A 451 -13.69 -9.21 7.89
CA LEU A 451 -13.21 -9.80 9.12
C LEU A 451 -11.69 -9.90 9.08
N SER A 452 -11.04 -9.45 10.15
CA SER A 452 -9.62 -9.70 10.34
C SER A 452 -9.34 -11.19 10.49
N SER A 453 -8.08 -11.59 10.26
CA SER A 453 -7.60 -12.87 10.79
C SER A 453 -7.81 -12.88 12.31
N PRO A 454 -8.30 -13.99 12.90
CA PRO A 454 -8.59 -14.03 14.32
C PRO A 454 -7.31 -14.04 15.17
N VAL A 455 -7.28 -13.21 16.21
CA VAL A 455 -6.23 -13.24 17.25
C VAL A 455 -6.90 -13.71 18.54
N GLU A 456 -6.56 -14.90 19.03
CA GLU A 456 -7.20 -15.53 20.20
C GLU A 456 -8.74 -15.58 20.09
N GLY A 457 -9.27 -15.88 18.90
CA GLY A 457 -10.72 -15.94 18.65
C GLY A 457 -11.39 -14.58 18.41
N LEU A 458 -10.65 -13.46 18.52
CA LEU A 458 -11.14 -12.12 18.22
C LEU A 458 -10.99 -11.78 16.74
N TYR A 459 -12.11 -11.54 16.07
CA TYR A 459 -12.20 -10.96 14.73
C TYR A 459 -12.50 -9.48 14.87
N SER A 460 -11.60 -8.63 14.38
CA SER A 460 -11.90 -7.20 14.22
C SER A 460 -12.66 -7.00 12.91
N CYS A 461 -13.62 -6.09 12.92
CA CYS A 461 -14.45 -5.81 11.76
C CYS A 461 -14.08 -4.48 11.14
N TRP A 462 -14.11 -4.42 9.82
CA TRP A 462 -14.16 -3.16 9.11
C TRP A 462 -15.23 -3.22 8.03
N THR A 463 -15.93 -2.10 7.84
CA THR A 463 -16.94 -1.93 6.79
C THR A 463 -16.50 -0.81 5.86
N GLN A 464 -17.11 -0.76 4.67
CA GLN A 464 -17.07 0.47 3.88
C GLN A 464 -17.50 1.67 4.71
N LEU A 465 -16.91 2.82 4.44
CA LEU A 465 -17.13 3.98 5.28
C LEU A 465 -18.55 4.49 5.08
N HIS A 466 -19.37 4.34 6.11
CA HIS A 466 -20.74 4.79 6.10
C HIS A 466 -20.90 6.03 6.98
N ARG A 467 -21.11 7.19 6.35
CA ARG A 467 -21.22 8.48 7.06
C ARG A 467 -22.67 8.82 7.29
N VAL A 468 -23.01 9.03 8.55
CA VAL A 468 -24.36 9.43 8.93
C VAL A 468 -24.51 10.95 8.80
N THR A 469 -25.54 11.38 8.06
CA THR A 469 -25.81 12.77 7.69
C THR A 469 -27.25 13.16 7.98
N SER A 470 -27.54 14.46 7.92
CA SER A 470 -28.91 14.99 7.97
C SER A 470 -29.70 14.80 6.68
N PHE A 471 -29.07 14.28 5.62
CA PHE A 471 -29.66 14.20 4.29
C PHE A 471 -30.86 13.24 4.27
N GLN A 472 -31.99 13.69 3.71
CA GLN A 472 -33.22 12.90 3.65
C GLN A 472 -33.46 12.26 2.27
N GLY A 473 -32.58 12.52 1.31
CA GLY A 473 -32.79 12.12 -0.08
C GLY A 473 -33.73 13.06 -0.85
N VAL A 474 -33.81 12.78 -2.15
CA VAL A 474 -34.61 13.47 -3.15
C VAL A 474 -35.57 12.46 -3.77
N SER A 475 -36.83 12.83 -3.96
CA SER A 475 -37.82 11.90 -4.52
C SER A 475 -37.36 11.30 -5.86
N VAL A 476 -37.57 10.00 -6.04
CA VAL A 476 -37.23 9.28 -7.28
C VAL A 476 -37.85 9.95 -8.52
N ARG A 477 -39.04 10.54 -8.38
CA ARG A 477 -39.72 11.30 -9.45
C ARG A 477 -38.94 12.56 -9.85
N ALA A 478 -38.38 13.30 -8.88
CA ALA A 478 -37.58 14.49 -9.16
C ALA A 478 -36.28 14.11 -9.87
N ILE A 479 -35.58 13.06 -9.40
CA ILE A 479 -34.39 12.51 -10.04
C ILE A 479 -34.70 12.13 -11.51
N ARG A 480 -35.76 11.34 -11.76
CA ARG A 480 -36.15 10.96 -13.12
C ARG A 480 -36.51 12.17 -13.99
N LYS A 481 -37.20 13.17 -13.44
CA LYS A 481 -37.58 14.38 -14.18
C LYS A 481 -36.36 15.15 -14.68
N VAL A 482 -35.30 15.23 -13.86
CA VAL A 482 -34.03 15.86 -14.24
C VAL A 482 -33.34 15.07 -15.35
N LEU A 483 -33.20 13.77 -15.17
CA LEU A 483 -32.50 12.90 -16.12
C LEU A 483 -33.22 12.83 -17.49
N ASN A 484 -34.55 12.82 -17.50
CA ASN A 484 -35.33 12.77 -18.74
C ASN A 484 -35.47 14.14 -19.44
N GLY A 485 -35.12 15.24 -18.75
CA GLY A 485 -35.26 16.61 -19.26
C GLY A 485 -34.03 17.15 -19.98
N VAL A 486 -33.01 16.32 -20.23
CA VAL A 486 -31.82 16.71 -21.00
C VAL A 486 -32.10 16.53 -22.48
N ALA A 487 -32.34 17.64 -23.18
CA ALA A 487 -32.33 17.65 -24.64
C ALA A 487 -30.89 17.45 -25.12
N ALA A 488 -30.71 16.66 -26.19
CA ALA A 488 -29.42 16.51 -26.84
C ALA A 488 -28.87 17.89 -27.23
N ALA A 489 -27.62 18.15 -26.88
CA ALA A 489 -26.97 19.42 -27.21
C ALA A 489 -26.94 19.62 -28.74
N SER A 490 -27.05 20.86 -29.20
CA SER A 490 -26.78 21.19 -30.60
C SER A 490 -25.30 20.92 -30.90
N THR A 491 -25.04 20.11 -31.91
CA THR A 491 -23.76 19.53 -32.37
C THR A 491 -22.66 20.52 -32.77
N GLN A 492 -22.69 21.78 -32.33
CA GLN A 492 -21.84 22.82 -32.89
C GLN A 492 -20.56 23.18 -32.11
N GLN A 493 -20.25 22.60 -30.94
CA GLN A 493 -19.11 23.10 -30.14
C GLN A 493 -18.15 22.09 -29.49
N ASP A 494 -18.41 20.78 -29.45
CA ASP A 494 -17.46 19.81 -28.85
C ASP A 494 -16.81 18.91 -29.92
N ALA A 495 -15.47 18.94 -29.98
CA ALA A 495 -14.69 18.38 -31.08
C ALA A 495 -14.45 16.86 -31.01
N THR A 496 -14.83 16.16 -29.93
CA THR A 496 -14.67 14.69 -29.81
C THR A 496 -15.87 14.02 -29.12
N PRO A 497 -16.21 12.75 -29.46
CA PRO A 497 -17.29 12.01 -28.80
C PRO A 497 -17.13 11.90 -27.27
N ARG A 498 -15.89 11.71 -26.79
CA ARG A 498 -15.58 11.63 -25.35
C ARG A 498 -15.79 12.98 -24.62
N ALA A 499 -15.50 14.11 -25.27
CA ALA A 499 -15.78 15.42 -24.70
C ALA A 499 -17.28 15.65 -24.53
N GLN A 500 -18.08 15.19 -25.49
CA GLN A 500 -19.54 15.25 -25.40
C GLN A 500 -20.06 14.37 -24.26
N GLU A 501 -19.61 13.12 -24.15
CA GLU A 501 -20.02 12.22 -23.04
C GLU A 501 -19.67 12.81 -21.67
N TYR A 502 -18.47 13.34 -21.50
CA TYR A 502 -18.05 13.98 -20.25
C TYR A 502 -18.90 15.22 -19.93
N ARG A 503 -19.20 16.04 -20.95
CA ARG A 503 -20.09 17.18 -20.80
C ARG A 503 -21.48 16.76 -20.36
N GLU A 504 -22.04 15.71 -20.96
CA GLU A 504 -23.35 15.17 -20.58
C GLU A 504 -23.37 14.72 -19.11
N VAL A 505 -22.36 13.96 -18.68
CA VAL A 505 -22.20 13.56 -17.27
C VAL A 505 -22.17 14.78 -16.34
N CYS A 506 -21.37 15.81 -16.68
CA CYS A 506 -21.30 17.04 -15.90
C CYS A 506 -22.65 17.76 -15.82
N VAL A 507 -23.42 17.83 -16.92
CA VAL A 507 -24.75 18.44 -16.93
C VAL A 507 -25.72 17.67 -16.04
N TYR A 508 -25.71 16.33 -16.11
CA TYR A 508 -26.56 15.50 -15.24
C TYR A 508 -26.23 15.72 -13.77
N VAL A 509 -24.94 15.72 -13.41
CA VAL A 509 -24.49 16.01 -12.05
C VAL A 509 -24.95 17.39 -11.60
N ALA A 510 -24.67 18.44 -12.37
CA ALA A 510 -25.04 19.81 -12.01
C ALA A 510 -26.55 19.94 -11.72
N ARG A 511 -27.40 19.40 -12.61
CA ARG A 511 -28.86 19.45 -12.41
C ARG A 511 -29.34 18.61 -11.24
N LEU A 512 -28.71 17.47 -10.95
CA LEU A 512 -29.03 16.66 -9.77
C LEU A 512 -28.69 17.43 -8.49
N LEU A 513 -27.54 18.10 -8.45
CA LEU A 513 -27.15 18.93 -7.31
C LEU A 513 -28.09 20.13 -7.12
N ASP A 514 -28.55 20.77 -8.20
CA ASP A 514 -29.56 21.84 -8.14
C ASP A 514 -30.89 21.35 -7.53
N THR A 515 -31.22 20.05 -7.61
CA THR A 515 -32.43 19.51 -6.94
C THR A 515 -32.29 19.30 -5.44
N VAL A 516 -31.05 19.25 -4.94
CA VAL A 516 -30.78 19.16 -3.50
C VAL A 516 -30.90 20.53 -2.84
N GLN A 517 -30.62 21.62 -3.58
CA GLN A 517 -30.74 22.98 -3.06
C GLN A 517 -32.21 23.39 -2.83
N THR A 518 -32.46 24.10 -1.73
CA THR A 518 -33.77 24.67 -1.37
C THR A 518 -34.15 25.85 -2.27
N GLU A 519 -33.17 26.66 -2.69
CA GLU A 519 -33.35 27.74 -3.66
C GLU A 519 -33.23 27.18 -5.09
N ARG A 520 -34.37 26.85 -5.71
CA ARG A 520 -34.42 26.25 -7.05
C ARG A 520 -34.07 27.24 -8.16
N ASN A 521 -32.79 27.54 -8.34
CA ASN A 521 -32.29 28.22 -9.52
C ASN A 521 -31.85 27.18 -10.55
N MET A 522 -32.82 26.51 -11.20
CA MET A 522 -32.55 25.58 -12.29
C MET A 522 -31.87 26.34 -13.44
N ARG A 523 -30.55 26.20 -13.57
CA ARG A 523 -29.79 26.81 -14.64
C ARG A 523 -29.97 26.01 -15.92
N ASP A 524 -30.11 26.69 -17.05
CA ASP A 524 -30.06 26.04 -18.34
C ASP A 524 -28.62 25.89 -18.81
N PHE A 525 -28.15 24.65 -18.91
CA PHE A 525 -26.80 24.30 -19.36
C PHE A 525 -26.72 23.97 -20.86
N THR A 526 -27.82 24.06 -21.62
CA THR A 526 -27.86 23.71 -23.04
C THR A 526 -26.69 24.28 -23.85
N ASN A 527 -26.35 25.56 -23.64
CA ASN A 527 -25.27 26.27 -24.32
C ASN A 527 -24.03 26.53 -23.44
N SER A 528 -23.91 25.89 -22.27
CA SER A 528 -22.74 26.08 -21.39
C SER A 528 -21.56 25.22 -21.84
N SER A 529 -20.36 25.78 -21.75
CA SER A 529 -19.10 25.06 -21.90
C SER A 529 -18.83 24.14 -20.70
N ILE A 530 -17.99 23.12 -20.87
CA ILE A 530 -17.57 22.21 -19.79
C ILE A 530 -17.04 22.99 -18.58
N ALA A 531 -16.16 23.99 -18.81
CA ALA A 531 -15.59 24.81 -17.75
C ALA A 531 -16.65 25.59 -16.96
N GLN A 532 -17.70 26.11 -17.63
CA GLN A 532 -18.80 26.78 -16.95
C GLN A 532 -19.65 25.81 -16.12
N ILE A 533 -19.86 24.59 -16.61
CA ILE A 533 -20.62 23.54 -15.91
C ILE A 533 -19.84 23.05 -14.68
N THR A 534 -18.55 22.73 -14.82
CA THR A 534 -17.72 22.27 -13.70
C THR A 534 -17.54 23.37 -12.65
N GLN A 535 -17.41 24.63 -13.07
CA GLN A 535 -17.41 25.76 -12.14
C GLN A 535 -18.73 25.90 -11.37
N HIS A 536 -19.87 25.69 -12.04
CA HIS A 536 -21.17 25.66 -11.36
C HIS A 536 -21.24 24.54 -10.31
N ILE A 537 -20.80 23.33 -10.66
CA ILE A 537 -20.74 22.19 -9.71
C ILE A 537 -19.92 22.56 -8.47
N ARG A 538 -18.71 23.11 -8.66
CA ARG A 538 -17.85 23.54 -7.54
C ARG A 538 -18.53 24.58 -6.64
N LEU A 539 -19.22 25.56 -7.24
CA LEU A 539 -19.96 26.58 -6.50
C LEU A 539 -21.13 26.00 -5.71
N VAL A 540 -21.88 25.07 -6.30
CA VAL A 540 -23.00 24.39 -5.64
C VAL A 540 -22.52 23.56 -4.46
N LEU A 541 -21.44 22.78 -4.64
CA LEU A 541 -20.83 21.94 -3.60
C LEU A 541 -20.18 22.73 -2.45
N ALA A 542 -19.85 24.01 -2.67
CA ALA A 542 -19.40 24.92 -1.62
C ALA A 542 -20.56 25.51 -0.78
N GLY A 543 -21.81 25.28 -1.20
CA GLY A 543 -23.00 25.77 -0.51
C GLY A 543 -23.32 25.01 0.78
N PRO A 544 -24.16 25.58 1.66
CA PRO A 544 -24.46 25.02 2.97
C PRO A 544 -25.20 23.67 2.92
N ALA A 545 -25.88 23.34 1.82
CA ALA A 545 -26.56 22.06 1.64
C ALA A 545 -25.60 20.86 1.52
N PHE A 546 -24.31 21.12 1.26
CA PHE A 546 -23.28 20.10 1.03
C PHE A 546 -22.16 20.15 2.07
N ASN A 547 -22.45 20.70 3.26
CA ASN A 547 -21.50 20.65 4.38
C ASN A 547 -21.36 19.21 4.91
N SER A 548 -20.33 18.96 5.73
CA SER A 548 -19.99 17.62 6.24
C SER A 548 -21.05 16.95 7.11
N GLN A 549 -22.00 17.70 7.67
CA GLN A 549 -23.12 17.15 8.43
C GLN A 549 -24.34 16.86 7.54
N ALA A 550 -24.47 17.59 6.43
CA ALA A 550 -25.66 17.57 5.58
C ALA A 550 -25.54 16.67 4.35
N PHE A 551 -24.33 16.25 3.97
CA PHE A 551 -24.08 15.45 2.78
C PHE A 551 -22.84 14.56 2.93
N ASP A 552 -22.84 13.38 2.31
CA ASP A 552 -21.73 12.43 2.41
C ASP A 552 -20.45 13.00 1.78
N ALA A 553 -19.38 13.00 2.57
CA ALA A 553 -18.09 13.54 2.18
C ALA A 553 -17.38 12.74 1.08
N GLY A 554 -17.58 11.41 1.03
CA GLY A 554 -17.02 10.56 -0.02
C GLY A 554 -17.65 10.88 -1.37
N VAL A 555 -18.98 10.99 -1.43
CA VAL A 555 -19.71 11.45 -2.62
C VAL A 555 -19.25 12.84 -3.01
N TRP A 556 -19.14 13.77 -2.05
CA TRP A 556 -18.61 15.12 -2.30
C TRP A 556 -17.21 15.08 -2.93
N ASN A 557 -16.29 14.28 -2.39
CA ASN A 557 -14.93 14.15 -2.91
C ASN A 557 -14.90 13.60 -4.35
N ARG A 558 -15.72 12.59 -4.67
CA ARG A 558 -15.82 12.06 -6.04
C ARG A 558 -16.38 13.10 -7.02
N LEU A 559 -17.36 13.90 -6.60
CA LEU A 559 -17.89 14.99 -7.41
C LEU A 559 -16.88 16.11 -7.63
N MET A 560 -16.04 16.41 -6.63
CA MET A 560 -14.92 17.33 -6.79
C MET A 560 -13.90 16.78 -7.78
N ALA A 561 -13.50 15.51 -7.66
CA ALA A 561 -12.61 14.85 -8.62
C ALA A 561 -13.17 14.90 -10.06
N LEU A 562 -14.48 14.71 -10.23
CA LEU A 562 -15.14 14.88 -11.52
C LEU A 562 -14.91 16.26 -12.15
N THR A 563 -14.82 17.32 -11.35
CA THR A 563 -14.54 18.68 -11.85
C THR A 563 -13.05 18.95 -12.12
N GLU A 564 -12.16 18.27 -11.40
CA GLU A 564 -10.71 18.48 -11.51
C GLU A 564 -10.08 17.65 -12.64
N PHE A 565 -10.61 16.46 -12.92
CA PHE A 565 -10.01 15.51 -13.86
C PHE A 565 -10.86 15.33 -15.12
N ASN A 566 -10.51 16.01 -16.21
CA ASN A 566 -11.23 15.93 -17.49
C ASN A 566 -10.72 14.77 -18.38
N PRO A 567 -11.51 13.69 -18.58
CA PRO A 567 -11.08 12.51 -19.34
C PRO A 567 -10.90 12.79 -20.84
N ALA A 568 -11.57 13.80 -21.38
CA ALA A 568 -11.46 14.14 -22.80
C ALA A 568 -10.14 14.86 -23.11
N GLN A 569 -9.65 15.67 -22.18
CA GLN A 569 -8.34 16.32 -22.28
C GLN A 569 -7.20 15.33 -22.04
N LEU A 570 -7.38 14.38 -21.12
CA LEU A 570 -6.35 13.41 -20.73
C LEU A 570 -6.28 12.19 -21.66
N GLY A 571 -7.29 11.97 -22.51
CA GLY A 571 -7.31 10.80 -23.39
C GLY A 571 -7.56 9.46 -22.67
N LEU A 572 -7.94 9.47 -21.39
CA LEU A 572 -8.09 8.28 -20.55
C LEU A 572 -9.52 7.71 -20.60
N GLY A 573 -9.67 6.53 -21.20
CA GLY A 573 -10.95 5.83 -21.31
C GLY A 573 -11.53 5.34 -19.97
N PRO A 574 -10.76 4.63 -19.13
CA PRO A 574 -11.22 4.18 -17.82
C PRO A 574 -11.66 5.33 -16.90
N LEU A 575 -11.02 6.50 -17.00
CA LEU A 575 -11.43 7.69 -16.25
C LEU A 575 -12.84 8.17 -16.63
N MET A 576 -13.22 8.09 -17.90
CA MET A 576 -14.59 8.41 -18.33
C MET A 576 -15.61 7.44 -17.71
N GLN A 577 -15.28 6.15 -17.65
CA GLN A 577 -16.13 5.13 -17.02
C GLN A 577 -16.26 5.36 -15.51
N LEU A 578 -15.18 5.78 -14.83
CA LEU A 578 -15.21 6.17 -13.41
C LEU A 578 -16.11 7.39 -13.14
N HIS A 579 -16.17 8.35 -14.07
CA HIS A 579 -17.10 9.48 -13.96
C HIS A 579 -18.56 9.08 -14.21
N GLN A 580 -18.81 8.12 -15.10
CA GLN A 580 -20.14 7.52 -15.28
C GLN A 580 -20.58 6.74 -14.02
N GLU A 581 -19.66 6.01 -13.39
CA GLU A 581 -19.91 5.34 -12.12
C GLU A 581 -20.20 6.35 -11.01
N THR A 582 -19.47 7.47 -10.98
CA THR A 582 -19.71 8.58 -10.04
C THR A 582 -21.13 9.17 -10.19
N LEU A 583 -21.62 9.34 -11.41
CA LEU A 583 -23.00 9.75 -11.66
C LEU A 583 -24.02 8.69 -11.19
N SER A 584 -23.71 7.41 -11.42
CA SER A 584 -24.56 6.29 -11.00
C SER A 584 -24.64 6.17 -9.48
N ASP A 585 -23.52 6.32 -8.79
CA ASP A 585 -23.40 6.38 -7.33
C ASP A 585 -24.18 7.58 -6.78
N LEU A 586 -24.00 8.77 -7.35
CA LEU A 586 -24.76 9.96 -6.94
C LEU A 586 -26.26 9.72 -7.07
N LYS A 587 -26.71 9.13 -8.19
CA LYS A 587 -28.13 8.81 -8.40
C LYS A 587 -28.66 7.83 -7.34
N ARG A 588 -27.86 6.84 -6.92
CA ARG A 588 -28.23 5.89 -5.87
C ARG A 588 -28.29 6.60 -4.51
N TYR A 589 -27.25 7.37 -4.18
CA TYR A 589 -27.16 8.14 -2.94
C TYR A 589 -28.30 9.15 -2.77
N LEU A 590 -28.68 9.87 -3.83
CA LEU A 590 -29.75 10.86 -3.76
C LEU A 590 -31.13 10.26 -3.47
N GLN A 591 -31.33 8.95 -3.54
CA GLN A 591 -32.64 8.37 -3.23
C GLN A 591 -32.94 8.45 -1.73
N PRO A 592 -34.23 8.55 -1.34
CA PRO A 592 -34.60 8.52 0.08
C PRO A 592 -34.19 7.16 0.66
N SER A 593 -33.43 7.21 1.76
CA SER A 593 -32.92 6.04 2.46
C SER A 593 -32.70 6.39 3.92
N GLU A 594 -33.07 5.47 4.81
CA GLU A 594 -32.86 5.62 6.25
C GLU A 594 -31.38 5.44 6.63
N CYS A 595 -30.61 4.75 5.77
CA CYS A 595 -29.17 4.62 5.92
C CYS A 595 -28.48 5.99 5.95
N HIS A 596 -29.06 7.04 5.36
CA HIS A 596 -28.47 8.38 5.48
C HIS A 596 -28.35 8.84 6.92
N SER A 597 -29.32 8.50 7.76
CA SER A 597 -29.44 9.03 9.13
C SER A 597 -29.06 8.04 10.23
N PHE A 598 -28.91 6.74 9.91
CA PHE A 598 -28.64 5.70 10.91
C PHE A 598 -27.74 4.59 10.37
N HIS A 599 -26.91 4.02 11.25
CA HIS A 599 -26.05 2.88 10.93
C HIS A 599 -25.70 2.05 12.17
N PHE A 600 -25.82 0.71 12.07
CA PHE A 600 -25.27 -0.21 13.06
C PHE A 600 -23.84 -0.60 12.67
N VAL A 601 -22.88 -0.35 13.57
CA VAL A 601 -21.47 -0.67 13.35
C VAL A 601 -21.09 -1.86 14.21
N LEU A 602 -20.83 -3.00 13.56
CA LEU A 602 -20.25 -4.18 14.19
C LEU A 602 -18.73 -3.96 14.29
N GLU A 603 -18.20 -3.89 15.51
CA GLU A 603 -16.78 -3.56 15.77
C GLU A 603 -15.91 -4.82 15.82
N SER A 604 -16.38 -5.86 16.49
CA SER A 604 -15.61 -7.11 16.66
C SER A 604 -16.46 -8.29 17.10
N PHE A 605 -15.99 -9.49 16.79
CA PHE A 605 -16.55 -10.76 17.23
C PHE A 605 -15.53 -11.53 18.07
N TYR A 606 -15.93 -12.06 19.22
CA TYR A 606 -15.09 -12.93 20.03
C TYR A 606 -15.70 -14.34 20.07
N MET A 607 -15.08 -15.27 19.34
CA MET A 607 -15.51 -16.67 19.33
C MET A 607 -15.06 -17.37 20.61
N LEU A 608 -16.00 -18.01 21.31
CA LEU A 608 -15.72 -18.81 22.49
C LEU A 608 -15.46 -20.25 22.03
N GLY A 609 -14.21 -20.69 22.14
CA GLY A 609 -13.77 -22.02 21.69
C GLY A 609 -13.11 -22.04 20.30
N LEU A 610 -13.19 -23.19 19.61
CA LEU A 610 -12.43 -23.46 18.37
C LEU A 610 -13.18 -23.11 17.08
N SER A 611 -14.47 -22.81 17.19
CA SER A 611 -15.31 -22.49 16.05
C SER A 611 -14.93 -21.16 15.42
N ARG A 612 -15.18 -21.01 14.13
CA ARG A 612 -14.74 -19.84 13.36
C ARG A 612 -15.90 -19.14 12.69
N LEU A 613 -15.86 -17.83 12.73
CA LEU A 613 -16.79 -16.98 11.98
C LEU A 613 -16.36 -16.99 10.51
N ILE A 614 -17.28 -17.33 9.62
CA ILE A 614 -17.04 -17.41 8.17
C ILE A 614 -17.44 -16.09 7.51
N SER A 615 -18.68 -15.63 7.74
CA SER A 615 -19.15 -14.34 7.20
C SER A 615 -20.28 -13.73 8.03
N VAL A 616 -20.46 -12.42 7.89
CA VAL A 616 -21.54 -11.64 8.50
C VAL A 616 -22.09 -10.66 7.49
N ASN A 617 -23.39 -10.76 7.21
CA ASN A 617 -24.05 -9.95 6.20
C ASN A 617 -25.33 -9.32 6.75
N SER A 618 -25.55 -8.04 6.46
CA SER A 618 -26.85 -7.40 6.67
C SER A 618 -27.85 -7.93 5.64
N THR A 619 -29.06 -8.30 6.07
CA THR A 619 -30.06 -8.89 5.17
C THR A 619 -30.89 -7.84 4.44
N ARG A 620 -31.21 -6.72 5.10
CA ARG A 620 -32.11 -5.67 4.59
C ARG A 620 -31.66 -4.23 4.86
N GLY A 621 -30.55 -4.02 5.55
CA GLY A 621 -30.14 -2.70 6.03
C GLY A 621 -30.98 -2.19 7.21
N PRO A 622 -30.65 -1.01 7.76
CA PRO A 622 -31.38 -0.42 8.87
C PRO A 622 -32.79 0.03 8.45
N VAL A 623 -33.76 -0.24 9.32
CA VAL A 623 -35.17 0.10 9.16
C VAL A 623 -35.66 0.90 10.38
N ALA A 624 -36.28 2.05 10.17
CA ALA A 624 -36.89 2.85 11.22
C ALA A 624 -38.17 2.18 11.76
N ILE A 625 -38.33 2.22 13.08
CA ILE A 625 -39.48 1.69 13.82
C ILE A 625 -39.97 2.73 14.84
N ASP A 626 -41.09 2.44 15.50
CA ASP A 626 -41.63 3.31 16.54
C ASP A 626 -40.62 3.58 17.67
N ASP A 627 -40.14 4.82 17.74
CA ASP A 627 -39.11 5.31 18.66
C ASP A 627 -37.71 4.65 18.49
N GLY A 628 -37.37 4.11 17.32
CA GLY A 628 -36.11 3.38 17.14
C GLY A 628 -35.73 3.02 15.70
N VAL A 629 -34.70 2.17 15.59
CA VAL A 629 -34.21 1.58 14.33
C VAL A 629 -33.87 0.12 14.59
N GLU A 630 -34.10 -0.77 13.62
CA GLU A 630 -33.71 -2.17 13.67
C GLU A 630 -32.96 -2.61 12.41
N GLU A 631 -32.08 -3.59 12.53
CA GLU A 631 -31.36 -4.20 11.41
C GLU A 631 -31.10 -5.69 11.68
N ASP A 632 -31.33 -6.52 10.67
CA ASP A 632 -31.15 -7.96 10.72
C ASP A 632 -29.79 -8.35 10.14
N PHE A 633 -29.01 -9.11 10.90
CA PHE A 633 -27.71 -9.64 10.49
C PHE A 633 -27.72 -11.16 10.47
N TYR A 634 -27.22 -11.70 9.37
CA TYR A 634 -27.03 -13.12 9.15
C TYR A 634 -25.56 -13.50 9.37
N PHE A 635 -25.34 -14.56 10.14
CA PHE A 635 -24.04 -15.07 10.54
C PHE A 635 -23.85 -16.48 10.01
N LYS A 636 -22.70 -16.72 9.36
CA LYS A 636 -22.25 -18.05 8.95
C LYS A 636 -21.02 -18.44 9.75
N ILE A 637 -21.03 -19.61 10.37
CA ILE A 637 -20.02 -20.11 11.31
C ILE A 637 -19.66 -21.54 10.91
N SER A 638 -18.42 -21.96 11.17
CA SER A 638 -17.94 -23.29 10.77
C SER A 638 -18.72 -24.45 11.42
N GLU A 639 -19.20 -24.27 12.63
CA GLU A 639 -19.92 -25.26 13.42
C GLU A 639 -20.72 -24.54 14.54
N PRO A 640 -21.63 -25.24 15.25
CA PRO A 640 -22.37 -24.65 16.37
C PRO A 640 -21.43 -24.05 17.42
N ALA A 641 -21.65 -22.78 17.78
CA ALA A 641 -20.73 -21.99 18.57
C ALA A 641 -21.43 -21.02 19.52
N CYS A 642 -20.67 -20.53 20.50
CA CYS A 642 -21.03 -19.37 21.30
C CYS A 642 -20.03 -18.25 21.00
N PHE A 643 -20.50 -17.02 20.84
CA PHE A 643 -19.64 -15.89 20.54
C PHE A 643 -20.22 -14.57 21.03
N LEU A 644 -19.35 -13.61 21.28
CA LEU A 644 -19.73 -12.25 21.66
C LEU A 644 -19.66 -11.33 20.44
N VAL A 645 -20.72 -10.56 20.23
CA VAL A 645 -20.76 -9.49 19.22
C VAL A 645 -20.61 -8.17 19.93
N ARG A 646 -19.62 -7.38 19.52
CA ARG A 646 -19.47 -5.99 19.98
C ARG A 646 -19.94 -5.04 18.88
N LEU A 647 -20.86 -4.14 19.21
CA LEU A 647 -21.37 -3.15 18.27
C LEU A 647 -21.68 -1.81 18.92
N HIS A 648 -21.83 -0.79 18.08
CA HIS A 648 -22.40 0.49 18.46
C HIS A 648 -23.37 0.97 17.37
N TYR A 649 -24.09 2.03 17.67
CA TYR A 649 -25.03 2.65 16.76
C TYR A 649 -24.68 4.12 16.54
N LEU A 650 -24.67 4.52 15.28
CA LEU A 650 -24.49 5.90 14.84
C LEU A 650 -25.83 6.45 14.35
N GLY A 651 -26.15 7.68 14.74
CA GLY A 651 -27.37 8.34 14.32
C GLY A 651 -27.21 9.84 14.16
N TYR A 652 -28.12 10.45 13.40
CA TYR A 652 -28.26 11.89 13.30
C TYR A 652 -29.68 12.34 13.66
N THR A 653 -29.80 13.40 14.45
CA THR A 653 -31.08 14.10 14.65
C THR A 653 -30.87 15.61 14.65
N GLU A 654 -31.86 16.37 14.18
CA GLU A 654 -31.79 17.85 14.20
C GLU A 654 -31.46 18.42 15.58
N SER A 655 -31.97 17.81 16.65
CA SER A 655 -31.76 18.27 18.03
C SER A 655 -30.39 17.98 18.62
N LYS A 656 -29.70 16.92 18.15
CA LYS A 656 -28.44 16.44 18.75
C LYS A 656 -27.25 16.46 17.79
N GLY A 657 -27.48 16.69 16.49
CA GLY A 657 -26.49 16.43 15.45
C GLY A 657 -26.15 14.94 15.37
N HIS A 658 -24.92 14.65 14.98
CA HIS A 658 -24.34 13.30 15.01
C HIS A 658 -24.16 12.80 16.44
N PHE A 659 -24.57 11.57 16.72
CA PHE A 659 -24.41 10.95 18.03
C PHE A 659 -24.13 9.45 17.92
N GLU A 660 -23.48 8.92 18.95
CA GLU A 660 -23.12 7.51 19.06
C GLU A 660 -23.71 6.88 20.32
N VAL A 661 -24.12 5.61 20.22
CA VAL A 661 -24.70 4.85 21.34
C VAL A 661 -23.94 3.54 21.53
N ARG A 662 -23.33 3.40 22.71
CA ARG A 662 -22.59 2.20 23.17
C ARG A 662 -23.21 1.56 24.43
N LYS A 663 -24.55 1.56 24.53
CA LYS A 663 -25.27 1.01 25.69
C LYS A 663 -26.13 -0.17 25.25
N PRO A 664 -26.26 -1.22 26.07
CA PRO A 664 -25.73 -1.40 27.43
C PRO A 664 -24.21 -1.62 27.48
N ARG A 665 -23.53 -1.13 28.53
CA ARG A 665 -22.09 -1.32 28.73
C ARG A 665 -21.74 -2.77 29.10
N CYS A 666 -20.64 -3.27 28.57
CA CYS A 666 -20.06 -4.57 28.85
C CYS A 666 -18.62 -4.39 29.33
N VAL A 667 -18.22 -5.18 30.32
CA VAL A 667 -16.88 -5.16 30.90
C VAL A 667 -16.34 -6.58 30.92
N ARG A 668 -15.12 -6.74 30.41
CA ARG A 668 -14.36 -7.98 30.56
C ARG A 668 -13.58 -7.91 31.86
N VAL A 669 -13.83 -8.88 32.73
CA VAL A 669 -13.03 -9.17 33.91
C VAL A 669 -12.00 -10.23 33.53
N SER A 670 -10.75 -10.08 33.96
CA SER A 670 -9.68 -11.05 33.71
C SER A 670 -8.85 -11.33 34.98
N ARG A 671 -8.10 -12.43 34.99
CA ARG A 671 -7.32 -12.93 36.15
C ARG A 671 -8.20 -13.38 37.32
N LEU A 672 -9.36 -13.96 37.02
CA LEU A 672 -10.27 -14.46 38.04
C LEU A 672 -9.73 -15.74 38.69
N SER A 673 -9.54 -15.71 40.02
CA SER A 673 -9.39 -16.92 40.83
C SER A 673 -10.74 -17.59 41.09
N GLU A 674 -10.77 -18.83 41.56
CA GLU A 674 -12.03 -19.50 41.94
C GLU A 674 -12.87 -18.69 42.94
N GLU A 675 -12.22 -18.04 43.90
CA GLU A 675 -12.90 -17.17 44.86
C GLU A 675 -13.43 -15.90 44.17
N GLY A 676 -12.63 -15.32 43.27
CA GLY A 676 -13.05 -14.19 42.43
C GLY A 676 -14.28 -14.51 41.58
N LEU A 677 -14.33 -15.71 40.98
CA LEU A 677 -15.49 -16.18 40.21
C LEU A 677 -16.76 -16.23 41.06
N ARG A 678 -16.69 -16.81 42.27
CA ARG A 678 -17.87 -16.88 43.17
C ARG A 678 -18.37 -15.50 43.56
N VAL A 679 -17.46 -14.58 43.87
CA VAL A 679 -17.83 -13.20 44.23
C VAL A 679 -18.42 -12.47 43.01
N MET A 680 -17.86 -12.66 41.80
CA MET A 680 -18.41 -12.05 40.59
C MET A 680 -19.80 -12.57 40.23
N HIS A 681 -20.08 -13.86 40.41
CA HIS A 681 -21.42 -14.44 40.24
C HIS A 681 -22.46 -13.88 41.22
N SER A 682 -22.02 -13.27 42.33
CA SER A 682 -22.92 -12.63 43.30
C SER A 682 -23.28 -11.18 42.95
N LEU A 683 -22.64 -10.59 41.94
CA LEU A 683 -22.97 -9.25 41.47
C LEU A 683 -24.30 -9.22 40.70
N SER A 684 -24.97 -8.07 40.70
CA SER A 684 -26.23 -7.85 39.99
C SER A 684 -26.10 -7.84 38.46
N GLY A 685 -24.88 -7.90 37.91
CA GLY A 685 -24.57 -7.86 36.48
C GLY A 685 -24.97 -9.13 35.73
N GLU A 686 -25.34 -8.99 34.46
CA GLU A 686 -25.68 -10.15 33.63
C GLU A 686 -24.41 -10.71 32.98
N VAL A 687 -24.10 -11.98 33.27
CA VAL A 687 -22.92 -12.66 32.72
C VAL A 687 -23.22 -13.11 31.29
N LEU A 688 -22.51 -12.54 30.32
CA LEU A 688 -22.64 -12.86 28.89
C LEU A 688 -21.86 -14.11 28.51
N ALA A 689 -20.65 -14.26 29.05
CA ALA A 689 -19.74 -15.36 28.76
C ALA A 689 -18.72 -15.55 29.88
N GLN A 690 -18.15 -16.75 29.97
CA GLN A 690 -17.09 -17.12 30.90
C GLN A 690 -16.13 -18.10 30.22
N GLU A 691 -14.82 -17.84 30.30
CA GLU A 691 -13.73 -18.74 29.87
C GLU A 691 -12.67 -18.73 30.98
N ASP A 692 -12.30 -19.88 31.54
CA ASP A 692 -11.25 -20.05 32.56
C ASP A 692 -11.09 -18.87 33.55
N ASP A 693 -10.20 -17.92 33.25
CA ASP A 693 -9.86 -16.75 34.08
C ASP A 693 -10.53 -15.42 33.65
N LYS A 694 -11.45 -15.46 32.69
CA LYS A 694 -12.16 -14.33 32.05
C LYS A 694 -13.68 -14.45 32.19
N MET A 695 -14.33 -13.31 32.40
CA MET A 695 -15.78 -13.20 32.44
C MET A 695 -16.24 -11.90 31.80
N TRP A 696 -17.30 -11.93 31.02
CA TRP A 696 -17.90 -10.74 30.40
C TRP A 696 -19.22 -10.44 31.10
N ILE A 697 -19.31 -9.25 31.68
CA ILE A 697 -20.45 -8.82 32.50
C ILE A 697 -21.05 -7.56 31.88
N ARG A 698 -22.35 -7.61 31.61
CA ARG A 698 -23.14 -6.49 31.12
C ARG A 698 -23.75 -5.70 32.28
N GLU A 699 -23.85 -4.39 32.08
CA GLU A 699 -24.36 -3.47 33.07
C GLU A 699 -25.76 -3.84 33.57
N SER A 700 -25.98 -3.66 34.87
CA SER A 700 -27.26 -3.97 35.50
C SER A 700 -27.63 -2.92 36.55
N GLY A 701 -28.43 -1.94 36.11
CA GLY A 701 -29.01 -0.94 37.00
C GLY A 701 -28.04 0.15 37.47
N ILE A 702 -28.48 0.94 38.46
CA ILE A 702 -27.76 2.10 39.01
C ILE A 702 -26.79 1.60 40.08
N GLY A 703 -25.55 2.10 40.09
CA GLY A 703 -24.54 1.76 41.10
C GLY A 703 -23.71 0.49 40.79
N TRP A 704 -24.03 -0.19 39.68
CA TRP A 704 -23.40 -1.46 39.29
C TRP A 704 -21.90 -1.32 39.06
N TRP A 705 -21.47 -0.19 38.49
CA TRP A 705 -20.08 0.04 38.13
C TRP A 705 -19.22 0.25 39.37
N GLU A 706 -19.71 1.04 40.34
CA GLU A 706 -19.04 1.25 41.62
C GLU A 706 -18.97 -0.04 42.45
N GLU A 707 -19.97 -0.91 42.33
CA GLU A 707 -19.94 -2.24 42.94
C GLU A 707 -18.93 -3.17 42.26
N LEU A 708 -18.95 -3.25 40.93
CA LEU A 708 -17.99 -4.04 40.16
C LEU A 708 -16.55 -3.60 40.42
N GLN A 709 -16.28 -2.30 40.48
CA GLN A 709 -14.95 -1.77 40.79
C GLN A 709 -14.47 -2.14 42.21
N ARG A 710 -15.36 -2.03 43.22
CA ARG A 710 -15.03 -2.43 44.59
C ARG A 710 -14.73 -3.93 44.69
N THR A 711 -15.55 -4.75 44.04
CA THR A 711 -15.34 -6.19 43.98
C THR A 711 -14.05 -6.53 43.23
N ALA A 712 -13.77 -5.83 42.13
CA ALA A 712 -12.57 -6.03 41.36
C ALA A 712 -11.29 -5.74 42.15
N GLN A 713 -11.29 -4.65 42.92
CA GLN A 713 -10.19 -4.31 43.83
C GLN A 713 -10.01 -5.36 44.92
N ARG A 714 -11.10 -5.83 45.53
CA ARG A 714 -11.07 -6.86 46.58
C ARG A 714 -10.51 -8.19 46.06
N CYS A 715 -10.86 -8.58 44.85
CA CYS A 715 -10.44 -9.83 44.22
C CYS A 715 -9.15 -9.69 43.39
N THR A 716 -8.53 -8.50 43.35
CA THR A 716 -7.33 -8.21 42.55
C THR A 716 -7.45 -8.59 41.07
N VAL A 717 -8.62 -8.35 40.47
CA VAL A 717 -8.90 -8.66 39.07
C VAL A 717 -8.79 -7.43 38.17
N GLN A 718 -8.53 -7.66 36.89
CA GLN A 718 -8.42 -6.59 35.89
C GLN A 718 -9.76 -6.36 35.20
N LEU A 719 -10.17 -5.10 35.08
CA LEU A 719 -11.37 -4.69 34.34
C LEU A 719 -10.96 -4.03 33.02
N LEU A 720 -11.65 -4.39 31.93
CA LEU A 720 -11.49 -3.78 30.61
C LEU A 720 -12.87 -3.50 30.01
N GLU A 721 -13.16 -2.23 29.68
CA GLU A 721 -14.41 -1.85 29.03
C GLU A 721 -14.46 -2.36 27.60
N GLN A 722 -15.56 -3.04 27.24
CA GLN A 722 -15.77 -3.69 25.95
C GLN A 722 -16.88 -3.00 25.13
N GLY A 723 -17.36 -1.83 25.54
CA GLY A 723 -18.46 -1.16 24.82
C GLY A 723 -19.79 -1.89 24.99
N CYS A 724 -20.56 -2.08 23.92
CA CYS A 724 -21.84 -2.80 23.96
C CYS A 724 -21.70 -4.19 23.34
N CYS A 725 -21.96 -5.22 24.15
CA CYS A 725 -21.82 -6.62 23.73
C CYS A 725 -23.12 -7.41 23.92
N PHE A 726 -23.31 -8.36 23.02
CA PHE A 726 -24.36 -9.39 23.09
C PHE A 726 -23.75 -10.76 22.92
N ALA A 727 -24.23 -11.76 23.66
CA ALA A 727 -23.80 -13.14 23.49
C ALA A 727 -24.77 -13.85 22.56
N ILE A 728 -24.24 -14.52 21.54
CA ILE A 728 -25.01 -15.32 20.60
C ILE A 728 -24.58 -16.77 20.76
N THR A 729 -25.54 -17.66 20.97
CA THR A 729 -25.33 -19.10 20.99
C THR A 729 -26.14 -19.73 19.86
N THR A 730 -25.48 -20.41 18.94
CA THR A 730 -26.12 -21.09 17.81
C THR A 730 -26.01 -22.60 17.95
N SER A 731 -27.06 -23.32 17.54
CA SER A 731 -27.05 -24.79 17.39
C SER A 731 -26.79 -25.23 15.95
N GLU A 732 -26.72 -24.29 15.02
CA GLU A 732 -26.54 -24.50 13.58
C GLU A 732 -25.31 -23.70 13.09
N SER A 733 -24.83 -24.02 11.88
CA SER A 733 -23.76 -23.26 11.21
C SER A 733 -24.21 -21.89 10.70
N GLU A 734 -25.52 -21.61 10.72
CA GLU A 734 -26.10 -20.38 10.21
C GLU A 734 -27.12 -19.85 11.22
N CYS A 735 -27.08 -18.55 11.50
CA CYS A 735 -28.07 -17.92 12.37
C CYS A 735 -28.34 -16.47 11.98
N GLU A 736 -29.45 -15.93 12.46
CA GLU A 736 -29.87 -14.56 12.18
C GLU A 736 -30.29 -13.86 13.47
N VAL A 737 -29.78 -12.65 13.67
CA VAL A 737 -30.03 -11.82 14.85
C VAL A 737 -30.45 -10.42 14.42
N LYS A 738 -31.49 -9.91 15.07
CA LYS A 738 -31.96 -8.55 14.92
C LYS A 738 -31.35 -7.66 15.98
N PHE A 739 -30.66 -6.60 15.59
CA PHE A 739 -30.23 -5.54 16.52
C PHE A 739 -31.22 -4.38 16.45
N ILE A 740 -31.52 -3.79 17.62
CA ILE A 740 -32.52 -2.74 17.75
C ILE A 740 -31.95 -1.61 18.59
N TYR A 741 -31.95 -0.40 18.07
CA TYR A 741 -31.74 0.82 18.82
C TYR A 741 -33.09 1.41 19.21
N ARG A 742 -33.36 1.54 20.51
CA ARG A 742 -34.60 2.15 21.01
C ARG A 742 -34.37 2.86 22.34
N ARG A 743 -34.86 4.10 22.46
CA ARG A 743 -34.79 4.91 23.70
C ARG A 743 -33.37 5.03 24.29
N GLY A 744 -32.37 5.24 23.44
CA GLY A 744 -30.98 5.46 23.88
C GLY A 744 -30.23 4.18 24.29
N ARG A 745 -30.76 3.00 23.95
CA ARG A 745 -30.14 1.70 24.26
C ARG A 745 -30.25 0.74 23.08
N LEU A 746 -29.27 -0.15 22.97
CA LEU A 746 -29.24 -1.25 22.02
C LEU A 746 -29.80 -2.51 22.65
N TRP A 747 -30.41 -3.31 21.80
CA TRP A 747 -30.99 -4.60 22.12
C TRP A 747 -30.65 -5.58 21.00
N ALA A 748 -30.71 -6.86 21.30
CA ALA A 748 -30.56 -7.92 20.31
C ALA A 748 -31.67 -8.96 20.52
N MET A 749 -32.23 -9.47 19.42
CA MET A 749 -33.30 -10.46 19.44
C MET A 749 -32.98 -11.60 18.47
N PRO A 750 -33.16 -12.87 18.87
CA PRO A 750 -32.97 -13.99 17.96
C PRO A 750 -34.05 -13.99 16.86
N GLN A 751 -33.65 -14.18 15.61
CA GLN A 751 -34.58 -14.40 14.49
C GLN A 751 -34.59 -15.88 14.08
N ARG A 752 -33.42 -16.47 13.84
CA ARG A 752 -33.28 -17.86 13.38
C ARG A 752 -32.02 -18.53 13.91
N GLY A 753 -32.13 -19.81 14.27
CA GLY A 753 -30.98 -20.69 14.54
C GLY A 753 -30.17 -20.38 15.81
N CYS A 754 -30.55 -19.37 16.60
CA CYS A 754 -29.76 -18.90 17.74
C CYS A 754 -30.59 -18.51 18.97
N LYS A 755 -29.87 -18.37 20.08
CA LYS A 755 -30.29 -17.67 21.29
C LYS A 755 -29.39 -16.46 21.46
N VAL A 756 -29.94 -15.37 22.00
CA VAL A 756 -29.22 -14.14 22.24
C VAL A 756 -29.43 -13.71 23.69
N LEU A 757 -28.33 -13.33 24.35
CA LEU A 757 -28.34 -12.61 25.62
C LEU A 757 -27.87 -11.19 25.36
#